data_AF-B9XH39-F1
#
_entry.id   AF-B9XH39-F1
#
_cell.length_a   1.000
_cell.length_b   1.000
_cell.length_c   1.000
_cell.angle_alpha   90.00
_cell.angle_beta   90.00
_cell.angle_gamma   90.00
#
_symmetry.space_group_name_H-M   'P 1'
#
loop_
_entity.id
_entity.type
_entity.pdbx_description
1 polymer ?
#
loop_
_entity_poly.entity_id
_entity_poly.type
_entity_poly.pdbx_seq_one_letter_code
_entity_poly.pdbx_strand_id
1 'polypeptide(L)'
;MFPIHQRQRGFGFFFRCICLLATLLAASTHAANGPAFITITNLQELCRAVETRQRVECDVDLTVTVCAADAAACALVLQDDSGRAVCELDAPGRVIFPGERLRISATRCELIRRQWSVAIAAAPVVNIGGIHPVEEKSGRIHLEAGLQPIRLFYFNAKNPANLAVRWSGPKMLPQPVPAGALFRAPAGVAGGTNQITSGLDYFCYDDTPATLDDVRNQMPTLAGTAINFDIALRVPEEYVAMQFRGWLAVPRTGEYEFTVRSDDGSELYVGGFHPKITLLASNTPPTASRAWLDQSPAAPPNAEWVTLDGRISFVGQEADGLVLGLQSGNHALRLWLANPGNISPSLLLNAIVRATGLLRQVAGLDGQKQFGIMSVVGAANFQVREIAAEQWDKYPLTSIASLSTAPPGNFIAHLHGRVSGLQPDGNFILDDGFDTIPVRAEMPSLTNGLDIEVLGQFERDGVKTVAHPAYCRPLARPPTTLPLLTTAAQVQQLSVSEAARQYPVRMRGVVTCQVEWLGAAVQDDTRGVFFNFDTAYHDGLEVGDFVEINGVTAAGDFAPVIVAKTLLVQGRGQMPEPARPSWNQLISGSLDSQYAEVRGIITAVQTNTVTLLTDGGKINVQVHNTSEATLRRLQNTLVRIRGCLLAEWDAQTRQVRVGEIKFRNPVIEAEQLPVAEPFAAPVKTIADLLRFDLHASGFQRVKVSGQVVHAGDDEFFLMSDGRGLRFRPADLINLSVGDLVDVVGIPDVSGPSPVLHEALARKTGSAPLPMARPWPDAEFSRNGLDAARVVVDARLIGIHHTDMAWMLDLQTGLRSYQALFNTPEDLARKFPLGSRLRLTGIYAAPTRGQKSDLSSFVLLLNSAADIQLLERPPWWNLRRLLFIVVALLLGLLAAVGWITQLRHKVEQRTRLLEREHVRREKAERERALEMERSRIARDLHDDLGSSLTEIRVMASTGLRSREADARAFPLFTAIAGKAHSLVSALDVIVWAVDPEANSLQSLADYLSSYAADYLGTANIACRFKIPVSLPATTVNGRMRHDLFLAVKETLHNIVQHSHATEVEFHLRTVKQLLEIDIVDNGLGFDLEAAIEQGHGLKNIPERLARMGGSAQLTSLTGRGTTVSIRLLLPAATE
;
A
#
# COMPACT_ATOMS: atom_id res chain seq x y z
N MET A 1 -0.56 -53.44 43.29
CA MET A 1 0.28 -54.22 42.37
C MET A 1 0.46 -53.39 41.09
N PHE A 2 1.65 -52.83 40.85
CA PHE A 2 2.16 -52.17 39.62
C PHE A 2 1.38 -50.93 39.03
N PRO A 3 2.00 -50.08 38.17
CA PRO A 3 3.12 -49.18 38.51
C PRO A 3 3.11 -47.77 37.84
N ILE A 4 3.92 -46.90 38.43
CA ILE A 4 4.76 -45.80 37.91
C ILE A 4 4.84 -45.63 36.36
N HIS A 5 4.28 -44.53 35.82
CA HIS A 5 4.83 -43.78 34.66
C HIS A 5 4.11 -42.42 34.44
N GLN A 6 4.44 -41.40 35.23
CA GLN A 6 4.15 -40.00 34.88
C GLN A 6 5.27 -39.07 35.40
N ARG A 7 6.42 -39.09 34.71
CA ARG A 7 7.47 -38.08 34.94
C ARG A 7 8.40 -37.90 33.74
N GLN A 8 7.88 -37.86 32.50
CA GLN A 8 8.72 -37.56 31.31
C GLN A 8 8.06 -36.78 30.14
N ARG A 9 6.85 -36.22 30.27
CA ARG A 9 6.23 -35.44 29.16
C ARG A 9 6.36 -33.91 29.26
N GLY A 10 6.93 -33.37 30.33
CA GLY A 10 7.09 -31.91 30.52
C GLY A 10 8.37 -31.29 29.93
N PHE A 11 9.40 -32.08 29.64
CA PHE A 11 10.72 -31.55 29.25
C PHE A 11 10.93 -31.35 27.74
N GLY A 12 10.13 -32.02 26.89
CA GLY A 12 10.28 -31.94 25.42
C GLY A 12 9.72 -30.67 24.79
N PHE A 13 8.75 -30.01 25.43
CA PHE A 13 8.11 -28.80 24.90
C PHE A 13 8.94 -27.55 25.19
N PHE A 14 9.59 -27.49 26.36
CA PHE A 14 10.46 -26.38 26.76
C PHE A 14 11.75 -26.34 25.95
N PHE A 15 12.35 -27.49 25.64
CA PHE A 15 13.57 -27.55 24.81
C PHE A 15 13.28 -27.23 23.34
N ARG A 16 12.09 -27.60 22.82
CA ARG A 16 11.66 -27.21 21.47
C ARG A 16 11.38 -25.71 21.37
N CYS A 17 10.82 -25.07 22.40
CA CYS A 17 10.66 -23.61 22.43
C CYS A 17 11.99 -22.87 22.55
N ILE A 18 12.97 -23.40 23.30
CA ILE A 18 14.32 -22.80 23.39
C ILE A 18 15.11 -23.01 22.10
N CYS A 19 14.99 -24.16 21.43
CA CYS A 19 15.58 -24.34 20.10
C CYS A 19 14.90 -23.47 19.04
N LEU A 20 13.57 -23.27 19.12
CA LEU A 20 12.86 -22.35 18.23
C LEU A 20 13.27 -20.88 18.50
N LEU A 21 13.39 -20.49 19.77
CA LEU A 21 13.89 -19.18 20.16
C LEU A 21 15.36 -19.00 19.79
N ALA A 22 16.19 -20.03 19.88
CA ALA A 22 17.60 -19.98 19.49
C ALA A 22 17.76 -19.94 17.96
N THR A 23 16.87 -20.58 17.19
CA THR A 23 16.83 -20.39 15.72
C THR A 23 16.25 -19.03 15.32
N LEU A 24 15.31 -18.48 16.10
CA LEU A 24 14.80 -17.11 15.92
C LEU A 24 15.82 -16.04 16.36
N LEU A 25 16.64 -16.33 17.39
CA LEU A 25 17.71 -15.46 17.86
C LEU A 25 18.96 -15.56 16.98
N ALA A 26 19.27 -16.74 16.42
CA ALA A 26 20.30 -16.90 15.38
C ALA A 26 19.87 -16.29 14.04
N ALA A 27 18.56 -16.25 13.74
CA ALA A 27 18.03 -15.46 12.63
C ALA A 27 18.07 -13.94 12.91
N SER A 28 18.06 -13.52 14.18
CA SER A 28 18.15 -12.11 14.57
C SER A 28 19.58 -11.54 14.61
N THR A 29 20.61 -12.39 14.58
CA THR A 29 22.02 -11.95 14.45
C THR A 29 22.51 -11.86 13.00
N HIS A 30 21.64 -12.12 12.01
CA HIS A 30 21.85 -11.74 10.61
C HIS A 30 21.11 -10.44 10.21
N ALA A 31 20.43 -9.77 11.16
CA ALA A 31 19.71 -8.52 10.93
C ALA A 31 20.61 -7.27 11.03
N ALA A 32 21.79 -7.32 10.42
CA ALA A 32 22.63 -6.14 10.15
C ALA A 32 22.56 -5.68 8.68
N ASN A 33 21.93 -6.47 7.81
CA ASN A 33 21.59 -6.10 6.44
C ASN A 33 20.08 -6.30 6.24
N GLY A 34 19.38 -5.33 5.65
CA GLY A 34 17.94 -5.43 5.35
C GLY A 34 17.60 -6.62 4.43
N PRO A 35 16.32 -6.90 4.15
CA PRO A 35 15.97 -7.97 3.20
C PRO A 35 16.67 -7.70 1.87
N ALA A 36 17.48 -8.66 1.41
CA ALA A 36 18.09 -8.58 0.08
C ALA A 36 16.96 -8.60 -0.95
N PHE A 37 16.79 -7.49 -1.68
CA PHE A 37 15.87 -7.44 -2.81
C PHE A 37 16.30 -8.50 -3.85
N ILE A 38 15.34 -9.12 -4.52
CA ILE A 38 15.64 -10.05 -5.62
C ILE A 38 16.35 -9.24 -6.70
N THR A 39 17.52 -9.69 -7.16
CA THR A 39 18.22 -9.07 -8.30
C THR A 39 17.85 -9.80 -9.58
N ILE A 40 17.24 -9.09 -10.53
CA ILE A 40 16.87 -9.60 -11.85
C ILE A 40 18.05 -9.40 -12.79
N THR A 41 18.51 -10.50 -13.40
CA THR A 41 19.77 -10.54 -14.16
C THR A 41 19.59 -10.82 -15.66
N ASN A 42 18.41 -11.27 -16.08
CA ASN A 42 18.07 -11.53 -17.48
C ASN A 42 16.60 -11.17 -17.79
N LEU A 43 16.28 -11.06 -19.08
CA LEU A 43 14.95 -10.64 -19.56
C LEU A 43 13.86 -11.69 -19.29
N GLN A 44 14.19 -12.98 -19.25
CA GLN A 44 13.24 -14.03 -18.90
C GLN A 44 12.78 -13.90 -17.43
N GLU A 45 13.71 -13.64 -16.51
CA GLU A 45 13.41 -13.33 -15.10
C GLU A 45 12.57 -12.05 -14.97
N LEU A 46 12.90 -11.01 -15.73
CA LEU A 46 12.14 -9.76 -15.77
C LEU A 46 10.68 -9.98 -16.16
N CYS A 47 10.43 -10.71 -17.26
CA CYS A 47 9.08 -11.05 -17.71
C CYS A 47 8.35 -11.91 -16.69
N ARG A 48 9.00 -12.94 -16.13
CA ARG A 48 8.41 -13.87 -15.16
C ARG A 48 8.06 -13.19 -13.84
N ALA A 49 8.87 -12.24 -13.38
CA ALA A 49 8.60 -11.50 -12.15
C ALA A 49 7.22 -10.82 -12.19
N VAL A 50 6.86 -10.25 -13.35
CA VAL A 50 5.61 -9.51 -13.54
C VAL A 50 4.46 -10.34 -14.11
N GLU A 51 4.64 -11.63 -14.37
CA GLU A 51 3.56 -12.52 -14.86
C GLU A 51 2.44 -12.69 -13.84
N THR A 52 2.79 -12.76 -12.54
CA THR A 52 1.85 -13.09 -11.45
C THR A 52 1.43 -11.89 -10.62
N ARG A 53 2.16 -10.78 -10.70
CA ARG A 53 1.90 -9.54 -9.97
C ARG A 53 2.10 -8.36 -10.89
N GLN A 54 1.23 -7.36 -10.79
CA GLN A 54 1.32 -6.15 -11.60
C GLN A 54 2.56 -5.31 -11.27
N ARG A 55 3.02 -5.34 -10.00
CA ARG A 55 4.16 -4.57 -9.51
C ARG A 55 5.08 -5.43 -8.65
N VAL A 56 6.39 -5.31 -8.83
CA VAL A 56 7.41 -6.07 -8.09
C VAL A 56 8.61 -5.18 -7.75
N GLU A 57 8.92 -5.03 -6.47
CA GLU A 57 10.14 -4.36 -6.01
C GLU A 57 11.35 -5.29 -6.11
N CYS A 58 12.40 -4.84 -6.79
CA CYS A 58 13.61 -5.63 -7.04
C CYS A 58 14.81 -4.74 -7.37
N ASP A 59 15.99 -5.35 -7.39
CA ASP A 59 17.16 -4.77 -8.06
C ASP A 59 17.21 -5.31 -9.49
N VAL A 60 17.73 -4.52 -10.43
CA VAL A 60 17.88 -4.90 -11.84
C VAL A 60 19.33 -4.72 -12.23
N ASP A 61 19.96 -5.75 -12.80
CA ASP A 61 21.30 -5.67 -13.40
C ASP A 61 21.32 -6.49 -14.70
N LEU A 62 20.89 -5.87 -15.79
CA LEU A 62 20.70 -6.51 -17.09
C LEU A 62 21.84 -6.18 -18.03
N THR A 63 22.29 -7.16 -18.81
CA THR A 63 23.16 -6.94 -19.98
C THR A 63 22.38 -7.25 -21.25
N VAL A 64 22.05 -6.22 -22.02
CA VAL A 64 21.10 -6.30 -23.14
C VAL A 64 21.63 -5.60 -24.39
N THR A 65 21.19 -6.05 -25.55
CA THR A 65 21.33 -5.34 -26.83
C THR A 65 20.01 -4.67 -27.19
N VAL A 66 20.08 -3.40 -27.56
CA VAL A 66 18.91 -2.60 -27.95
C VAL A 66 18.53 -2.92 -29.39
N CYS A 67 17.32 -3.46 -29.62
CA CYS A 67 16.78 -3.70 -30.96
C CYS A 67 16.16 -2.43 -31.54
N ALA A 68 15.41 -1.71 -30.73
CA ALA A 68 14.75 -0.45 -31.06
C ALA A 68 14.67 0.43 -29.81
N ALA A 69 14.65 1.73 -30.01
CA ALA A 69 14.55 2.71 -28.93
C ALA A 69 13.71 3.91 -29.39
N ASP A 70 12.87 4.42 -28.50
CA ASP A 70 12.20 5.70 -28.66
C ASP A 70 12.47 6.56 -27.42
N ALA A 71 13.15 7.68 -27.64
CA ALA A 71 13.59 8.56 -26.56
C ALA A 71 12.44 9.37 -25.93
N ALA A 72 11.34 9.61 -26.66
CA ALA A 72 10.22 10.41 -26.16
C ALA A 72 9.23 9.56 -25.35
N ALA A 73 8.98 8.32 -25.78
CA ALA A 73 8.19 7.33 -25.05
C ALA A 73 8.97 6.64 -23.91
N CYS A 74 10.29 6.87 -23.81
CA CYS A 74 11.18 6.14 -22.90
C CYS A 74 11.08 4.61 -23.05
N ALA A 75 10.75 4.12 -24.25
CA ALA A 75 10.51 2.72 -24.54
C ALA A 75 11.67 2.11 -25.32
N LEU A 76 12.08 0.90 -24.94
CA LEU A 76 13.20 0.16 -25.51
C LEU A 76 12.76 -1.28 -25.81
N VAL A 77 13.16 -1.79 -26.97
CA VAL A 77 13.10 -3.24 -27.25
C VAL A 77 14.47 -3.81 -26.94
N LEU A 78 14.53 -4.68 -25.95
CA LEU A 78 15.76 -5.24 -25.43
C LEU A 78 15.86 -6.72 -25.80
N GLN A 79 17.08 -7.17 -26.06
CA GLN A 79 17.41 -8.56 -26.34
C GLN A 79 18.61 -9.00 -25.50
N ASP A 80 18.54 -10.18 -24.90
CA ASP A 80 19.67 -10.90 -24.32
C ASP A 80 19.65 -12.38 -24.77
N ASP A 81 20.48 -13.22 -24.15
CA ASP A 81 20.55 -14.65 -24.47
C ASP A 81 19.31 -15.44 -23.98
N SER A 82 18.50 -14.86 -23.10
CA SER A 82 17.29 -15.47 -22.53
C SER A 82 16.01 -15.13 -23.31
N GLY A 83 16.00 -14.01 -24.05
CA GLY A 83 14.86 -13.63 -24.88
C GLY A 83 14.82 -12.15 -25.25
N ARG A 84 13.60 -11.65 -25.48
CA ARG A 84 13.32 -10.26 -25.83
C ARG A 84 12.16 -9.70 -25.01
N ALA A 85 12.25 -8.42 -24.66
CA ALA A 85 11.18 -7.72 -23.95
C ALA A 85 11.09 -6.27 -24.40
N VAL A 86 9.89 -5.69 -24.29
CA VAL A 86 9.70 -4.24 -24.39
C VAL A 86 9.73 -3.67 -22.99
N CYS A 87 10.69 -2.80 -22.73
CA CYS A 87 10.89 -2.18 -21.42
C CYS A 87 10.75 -0.66 -21.53
N GLU A 88 10.09 -0.06 -20.55
CA GLU A 88 10.08 1.40 -20.38
C GLU A 88 11.10 1.78 -19.30
N LEU A 89 12.01 2.69 -19.63
CA LEU A 89 13.10 3.09 -18.75
C LEU A 89 13.39 4.58 -18.94
N ASP A 90 13.23 5.35 -17.87
CA ASP A 90 13.66 6.76 -17.86
C ASP A 90 15.20 6.82 -17.79
N ALA A 91 15.83 7.33 -18.85
CA ALA A 91 17.27 7.39 -19.03
C ALA A 91 17.76 8.86 -19.17
N PRO A 92 17.63 9.67 -18.11
CA PRO A 92 17.89 11.10 -18.22
C PRO A 92 19.35 11.37 -18.58
N GLY A 93 19.56 12.19 -19.62
CA GLY A 93 20.87 12.65 -20.05
C GLY A 93 21.60 11.76 -21.07
N ARG A 94 21.01 10.65 -21.54
CA ARG A 94 21.59 9.82 -22.61
C ARG A 94 20.54 9.40 -23.64
N VAL A 95 20.80 9.71 -24.92
CA VAL A 95 20.07 9.11 -26.04
C VAL A 95 20.60 7.70 -26.26
N ILE A 96 19.71 6.71 -26.24
CA ILE A 96 20.03 5.31 -26.48
C ILE A 96 19.77 5.01 -27.96
N PHE A 97 20.75 4.38 -28.62
CA PHE A 97 20.64 4.04 -30.03
C PHE A 97 20.41 2.53 -30.24
N PRO A 98 19.62 2.13 -31.26
CA PRO A 98 19.55 0.74 -31.69
C PRO A 98 20.94 0.16 -32.01
N GLY A 99 21.20 -1.07 -31.58
CA GLY A 99 22.49 -1.75 -31.74
C GLY A 99 23.47 -1.57 -30.58
N GLU A 100 23.22 -0.64 -29.66
CA GLU A 100 24.01 -0.54 -28.43
C GLU A 100 23.82 -1.77 -27.54
N ARG A 101 24.92 -2.33 -27.05
CA ARG A 101 24.95 -3.30 -25.96
C ARG A 101 25.16 -2.55 -24.65
N LEU A 102 24.16 -2.58 -23.78
CA LEU A 102 24.09 -1.80 -22.55
C LEU A 102 24.08 -2.72 -21.33
N ARG A 103 24.69 -2.25 -20.24
CA ARG A 103 24.42 -2.74 -18.89
C ARG A 103 23.49 -1.75 -18.19
N ILE A 104 22.31 -2.21 -17.80
CA ILE A 104 21.29 -1.42 -17.09
C ILE A 104 21.28 -1.89 -15.64
N SER A 105 21.76 -1.04 -14.74
CA SER A 105 21.77 -1.33 -13.30
C SER A 105 20.88 -0.34 -12.54
N ALA A 106 19.88 -0.83 -11.84
CA ALA A 106 19.00 -0.06 -10.98
C ALA A 106 18.86 -0.76 -9.63
N THR A 107 18.95 0.00 -8.54
CA THR A 107 18.78 -0.52 -7.18
C THR A 107 17.49 0.03 -6.58
N ARG A 108 16.77 -0.79 -5.81
CA ARG A 108 15.45 -0.47 -5.27
C ARG A 108 14.52 0.12 -6.34
N CYS A 109 14.43 -0.58 -7.45
CA CYS A 109 13.51 -0.23 -8.53
C CYS A 109 12.25 -1.08 -8.43
N GLU A 110 11.24 -0.68 -9.18
CA GLU A 110 9.98 -1.38 -9.27
C GLU A 110 9.72 -1.75 -10.72
N LEU A 111 9.47 -3.03 -10.96
CA LEU A 111 8.94 -3.50 -12.23
C LEU A 111 7.43 -3.37 -12.24
N ILE A 112 6.90 -2.68 -13.24
CA ILE A 112 5.46 -2.47 -13.42
C ILE A 112 5.05 -3.12 -14.73
N ARG A 113 4.17 -4.12 -14.67
CA ARG A 113 3.56 -4.71 -15.86
C ARG A 113 2.59 -3.72 -16.46
N ARG A 114 2.82 -3.38 -17.73
CA ARG A 114 1.84 -2.70 -18.57
C ARG A 114 1.28 -3.69 -19.59
N GLN A 115 0.23 -3.26 -20.30
CA GLN A 115 -0.39 -4.07 -21.34
C GLN A 115 0.61 -4.41 -22.47
N TRP A 116 1.50 -3.48 -22.79
CA TRP A 116 2.40 -3.57 -23.94
C TRP A 116 3.89 -3.66 -23.57
N SER A 117 4.27 -3.37 -22.33
CA SER A 117 5.66 -3.21 -21.89
C SER A 117 5.84 -3.59 -20.41
N VAL A 118 7.08 -3.59 -19.94
CA VAL A 118 7.43 -3.64 -18.51
C VAL A 118 8.20 -2.38 -18.16
N ALA A 119 7.66 -1.54 -17.29
CA ALA A 119 8.36 -0.34 -16.87
C ALA A 119 9.33 -0.66 -15.71
N ILE A 120 10.57 -0.19 -15.81
CA ILE A 120 11.55 -0.17 -14.74
C ILE A 120 11.51 1.24 -14.16
N ALA A 121 10.81 1.40 -13.04
CA ALA A 121 10.56 2.70 -12.42
C ALA A 121 11.25 2.79 -11.05
N ALA A 122 11.27 4.01 -10.51
CA ALA A 122 11.61 4.23 -9.11
C ALA A 122 10.68 3.40 -8.21
N ALA A 123 11.21 2.70 -7.21
CA ALA A 123 10.35 2.24 -6.13
C ALA A 123 9.97 3.44 -5.24
N PRO A 124 8.75 3.49 -4.71
CA PRO A 124 8.38 4.50 -3.72
C PRO A 124 9.28 4.38 -2.48
N VAL A 125 9.71 5.53 -1.94
CA VAL A 125 10.42 5.58 -0.65
C VAL A 125 9.50 5.09 0.46
N VAL A 126 8.21 5.47 0.42
CA VAL A 126 7.19 4.97 1.32
C VAL A 126 5.96 4.52 0.51
N ASN A 127 5.51 3.29 0.72
CA ASN A 127 4.32 2.72 0.09
C ASN A 127 3.33 2.19 1.14
N ILE A 128 2.19 2.84 1.21
CA ILE A 128 1.04 2.48 2.01
C ILE A 128 -0.07 2.17 1.00
N GLY A 129 -0.26 0.89 0.66
CA GLY A 129 -1.17 0.50 -0.42
C GLY A 129 -2.52 -0.02 0.09
N GLY A 130 -3.58 0.21 -0.69
CA GLY A 130 -4.93 -0.31 -0.46
C GLY A 130 -5.80 0.56 0.45
N ILE A 131 -6.96 0.03 0.83
CA ILE A 131 -7.93 0.70 1.72
C ILE A 131 -7.70 0.18 3.14
N HIS A 132 -7.42 1.07 4.09
CA HIS A 132 -7.15 0.70 5.48
C HIS A 132 -7.56 1.83 6.45
N PRO A 133 -7.38 1.68 7.78
CA PRO A 133 -7.39 2.80 8.71
C PRO A 133 -6.03 3.51 8.70
N VAL A 134 -5.92 4.69 9.35
CA VAL A 134 -4.64 5.42 9.48
C VAL A 134 -3.45 4.53 9.85
N GLU A 135 -2.55 4.33 8.89
CA GLU A 135 -1.27 3.65 9.01
C GLU A 135 -0.13 4.67 8.91
N GLU A 136 1.02 4.33 9.50
CA GLU A 136 2.24 5.11 9.41
C GLU A 136 3.37 4.18 8.97
N LYS A 137 4.09 4.55 7.91
CA LYS A 137 5.28 3.85 7.43
C LYS A 137 6.41 4.81 7.18
N SER A 138 7.63 4.32 7.35
CA SER A 138 8.86 5.06 7.12
C SER A 138 9.74 4.37 6.09
N GLY A 139 10.47 5.18 5.34
CA GLY A 139 11.38 4.74 4.29
C GLY A 139 12.64 5.59 4.24
N ARG A 140 13.77 4.97 3.93
CA ARG A 140 15.08 5.63 3.93
C ARG A 140 15.64 5.75 2.53
N ILE A 141 16.25 6.88 2.22
CA ILE A 141 16.89 7.14 0.93
C ILE A 141 18.12 8.03 1.10
N HIS A 142 19.18 7.73 0.35
CA HIS A 142 20.34 8.59 0.22
C HIS A 142 20.02 9.74 -0.74
N LEU A 143 20.19 10.99 -0.29
CA LEU A 143 19.97 12.17 -1.14
C LEU A 143 21.23 13.03 -1.18
N GLU A 144 21.52 13.59 -2.37
CA GLU A 144 22.55 14.61 -2.54
C GLU A 144 22.02 15.99 -2.17
N ALA A 145 22.88 16.85 -1.61
CA ALA A 145 22.54 18.24 -1.33
C ALA A 145 22.14 18.98 -2.62
N GLY A 146 21.05 19.76 -2.55
CA GLY A 146 20.47 20.43 -3.72
C GLY A 146 18.98 20.14 -3.87
N LEU A 147 18.41 20.53 -5.02
CA LEU A 147 17.00 20.30 -5.32
C LEU A 147 16.80 18.87 -5.83
N GLN A 148 16.07 18.06 -5.05
CA GLN A 148 15.71 16.69 -5.39
C GLN A 148 14.23 16.63 -5.79
N PRO A 149 13.83 15.92 -6.85
CA PRO A 149 12.41 15.80 -7.20
C PRO A 149 11.65 15.08 -6.09
N ILE A 150 10.40 15.52 -5.84
CA ILE A 150 9.48 14.90 -4.89
C ILE A 150 8.10 14.77 -5.52
N ARG A 151 7.47 13.62 -5.33
CA ARG A 151 6.12 13.34 -5.82
C ARG A 151 5.37 12.47 -4.81
N LEU A 152 4.13 12.81 -4.54
CA LEU A 152 3.27 12.01 -3.65
C LEU A 152 1.93 11.76 -4.32
N PHE A 153 1.51 10.51 -4.36
CA PHE A 153 0.15 10.12 -4.71
C PHE A 153 -0.61 9.75 -3.44
N TYR A 154 -1.90 10.10 -3.41
CA TYR A 154 -2.78 9.80 -2.30
C TYR A 154 -4.20 9.58 -2.82
N PHE A 155 -4.89 8.58 -2.29
CA PHE A 155 -6.34 8.49 -2.41
C PHE A 155 -6.98 8.13 -1.08
N ASN A 156 -8.24 8.50 -0.92
CA ASN A 156 -9.11 8.20 0.20
C ASN A 156 -10.48 7.78 -0.30
N ALA A 157 -11.06 6.75 0.33
CA ALA A 157 -12.36 6.21 -0.05
C ALA A 157 -13.53 6.76 0.80
N LYS A 158 -13.63 6.36 2.08
CA LYS A 158 -14.84 6.57 2.91
C LYS A 158 -14.61 7.21 4.28
N ASN A 159 -13.38 7.31 4.75
CA ASN A 159 -13.07 7.95 6.04
C ASN A 159 -12.67 9.42 5.82
N PRO A 160 -12.66 10.29 6.85
CA PRO A 160 -12.10 11.62 6.70
C PRO A 160 -10.65 11.54 6.29
N ALA A 161 -10.32 12.13 5.14
CA ALA A 161 -9.01 12.04 4.52
C ALA A 161 -7.91 12.48 5.51
N ASN A 162 -6.89 11.62 5.69
CA ASN A 162 -5.75 11.87 6.57
C ASN A 162 -4.45 11.65 5.83
N LEU A 163 -3.63 12.69 5.70
CA LEU A 163 -2.30 12.61 5.11
C LEU A 163 -1.33 13.50 5.88
N ALA A 164 -0.20 12.93 6.32
CA ALA A 164 0.90 13.69 6.90
C ALA A 164 2.26 13.14 6.43
N VAL A 165 3.16 14.04 6.01
CA VAL A 165 4.51 13.70 5.56
C VAL A 165 5.55 14.36 6.46
N ARG A 166 6.43 13.55 7.04
CA ARG A 166 7.55 13.97 7.89
C ARG A 166 8.86 13.49 7.31
N TRP A 167 9.93 14.20 7.61
CA TRP A 167 11.29 13.82 7.21
C TRP A 167 12.28 14.06 8.35
N SER A 168 13.35 13.29 8.35
CA SER A 168 14.57 13.51 9.13
C SER A 168 15.78 13.21 8.25
N GLY A 169 16.90 13.85 8.55
CA GLY A 169 18.15 13.69 7.81
C GLY A 169 19.35 13.83 8.73
N PRO A 170 20.57 13.90 8.17
CA PRO A 170 21.79 13.97 8.96
C PRO A 170 21.80 15.21 9.87
N LYS A 171 21.76 14.98 11.20
CA LYS A 171 21.65 16.03 12.24
C LYS A 171 20.33 16.81 12.23
N MET A 172 19.24 16.21 11.75
CA MET A 172 17.89 16.78 11.75
C MET A 172 16.93 15.84 12.48
N LEU A 173 16.15 16.37 13.44
CA LEU A 173 15.09 15.61 14.11
C LEU A 173 13.87 15.43 13.19
N PRO A 174 13.06 14.36 13.37
CA PRO A 174 11.86 14.13 12.56
C PRO A 174 10.86 15.28 12.66
N GLN A 175 10.64 15.99 11.56
CA GLN A 175 9.77 17.16 11.47
C GLN A 175 8.89 17.11 10.21
N PRO A 176 7.78 17.85 10.13
CA PRO A 176 7.06 18.03 8.87
C PRO A 176 7.98 18.62 7.80
N VAL A 177 7.73 18.29 6.53
CA VAL A 177 8.47 18.91 5.42
C VAL A 177 8.09 20.40 5.37
N PRO A 178 9.03 21.34 5.61
CA PRO A 178 8.69 22.75 5.70
C PRO A 178 8.38 23.34 4.32
N ALA A 179 7.40 24.24 4.24
CA ALA A 179 7.00 24.89 2.98
C ALA A 179 8.17 25.57 2.25
N GLY A 180 9.10 26.16 3.00
CA GLY A 180 10.31 26.79 2.44
C GLY A 180 11.35 25.81 1.85
N ALA A 181 11.16 24.50 2.03
CA ALA A 181 11.97 23.47 1.37
C ALA A 181 11.30 22.90 0.11
N LEU A 182 10.08 23.35 -0.22
CA LEU A 182 9.31 22.86 -1.36
C LEU A 182 9.25 23.90 -2.47
N PHE A 183 9.49 23.43 -3.69
CA PHE A 183 9.68 24.25 -4.86
C PHE A 183 8.98 23.64 -6.09
N ARG A 184 8.57 24.48 -7.05
CA ARG A 184 7.92 24.11 -8.31
C ARG A 184 8.51 24.89 -9.49
N ALA A 185 8.32 24.40 -10.70
CA ALA A 185 8.68 25.08 -11.94
C ALA A 185 7.39 25.55 -12.64
N PRO A 186 7.35 26.75 -13.25
CA PRO A 186 6.17 27.22 -13.97
C PRO A 186 5.89 26.33 -15.18
N ALA A 187 4.60 26.08 -15.45
CA ALA A 187 4.14 25.25 -16.57
C ALA A 187 4.58 25.87 -17.91
N GLY A 188 5.23 25.06 -18.77
CA GLY A 188 5.56 25.44 -20.15
C GLY A 188 7.06 25.53 -20.50
N VAL A 189 7.99 25.29 -19.57
CA VAL A 189 9.43 25.31 -19.88
C VAL A 189 10.05 23.93 -19.68
N ALA A 190 10.25 23.21 -20.78
CA ALA A 190 11.07 22.01 -20.78
C ALA A 190 12.56 22.43 -20.70
N GLY A 191 13.21 22.16 -19.57
CA GLY A 191 14.68 22.09 -19.51
C GLY A 191 15.46 23.29 -18.98
N GLY A 192 14.92 24.10 -18.05
CA GLY A 192 15.72 25.16 -17.39
C GLY A 192 15.49 25.26 -15.88
N THR A 193 16.53 25.01 -15.07
CA THR A 193 16.54 25.17 -13.60
C THR A 193 16.46 26.63 -13.12
N ASN A 194 16.32 27.61 -14.02
CA ASN A 194 16.52 29.02 -13.71
C ASN A 194 15.25 29.79 -13.30
N GLN A 195 14.08 29.14 -13.20
CA GLN A 195 12.84 29.79 -12.75
C GLN A 195 12.05 28.87 -11.80
N ILE A 196 12.63 28.55 -10.66
CA ILE A 196 11.97 27.74 -9.63
C ILE A 196 11.30 28.67 -8.61
N THR A 197 10.03 28.42 -8.29
CA THR A 197 9.22 29.21 -7.34
C THR A 197 8.80 28.35 -6.15
N SER A 198 8.40 28.95 -5.02
CA SER A 198 8.03 28.19 -3.81
C SER A 198 6.68 27.47 -3.97
N GLY A 199 6.59 26.25 -3.43
CA GLY A 199 5.39 25.42 -3.41
C GLY A 199 5.49 24.13 -4.24
N LEU A 200 4.39 23.40 -4.36
CA LEU A 200 4.20 22.20 -5.16
C LEU A 200 3.07 22.45 -6.16
N ASP A 201 3.10 21.75 -7.29
CA ASP A 201 1.91 21.57 -8.12
C ASP A 201 1.06 20.44 -7.53
N TYR A 202 -0.25 20.64 -7.44
CA TYR A 202 -1.19 19.58 -7.06
C TYR A 202 -2.18 19.31 -8.19
N PHE A 203 -2.65 18.07 -8.24
CA PHE A 203 -3.64 17.59 -9.17
C PHE A 203 -4.69 16.79 -8.41
N CYS A 204 -5.97 17.04 -8.66
CA CYS A 204 -7.08 16.25 -8.11
C CYS A 204 -7.78 15.46 -9.22
N TYR A 205 -8.45 14.38 -8.83
CA TYR A 205 -9.15 13.47 -9.72
C TYR A 205 -10.59 13.24 -9.18
N ASP A 206 -11.59 13.16 -10.06
CA ASP A 206 -13.01 13.15 -9.67
C ASP A 206 -13.56 11.75 -9.31
N ASP A 207 -12.91 10.67 -9.76
CA ASP A 207 -13.35 9.30 -9.48
C ASP A 207 -12.66 8.75 -8.24
N THR A 208 -13.41 8.08 -7.34
CA THR A 208 -12.79 7.30 -6.25
C THR A 208 -11.99 6.14 -6.82
N PRO A 209 -10.66 6.21 -6.77
CA PRO A 209 -9.81 5.13 -7.25
C PRO A 209 -9.99 3.93 -6.31
N ALA A 210 -10.11 2.72 -6.86
CA ALA A 210 -9.96 1.51 -6.03
C ALA A 210 -8.48 1.30 -5.67
N THR A 211 -7.57 1.86 -6.49
CA THR A 211 -6.12 1.73 -6.36
C THR A 211 -5.37 3.02 -6.75
N LEU A 212 -4.13 3.18 -6.29
CA LEU A 212 -3.24 4.26 -6.72
C LEU A 212 -2.88 4.20 -8.21
N ASP A 213 -3.00 3.04 -8.84
CA ASP A 213 -2.77 2.89 -10.28
C ASP A 213 -3.87 3.58 -11.11
N ASP A 214 -5.11 3.60 -10.61
CA ASP A 214 -6.21 4.33 -11.25
C ASP A 214 -5.95 5.85 -11.21
N VAL A 215 -5.43 6.39 -10.09
CA VAL A 215 -5.03 7.81 -9.97
C VAL A 215 -3.98 8.21 -11.01
N ARG A 216 -3.02 7.33 -11.29
CA ARG A 216 -1.91 7.60 -12.21
C ARG A 216 -2.34 7.62 -13.67
N ASN A 217 -3.39 6.88 -14.00
CA ASN A 217 -3.87 6.70 -15.36
C ASN A 217 -5.03 7.65 -15.72
N GLN A 218 -5.50 8.46 -14.76
CA GLN A 218 -6.55 9.45 -14.97
C GLN A 218 -5.97 10.82 -15.37
N MET A 219 -6.74 11.55 -16.17
CA MET A 219 -6.49 12.97 -16.42
C MET A 219 -6.95 13.77 -15.20
N PRO A 220 -6.17 14.75 -14.73
CA PRO A 220 -6.53 15.53 -13.56
C PRO A 220 -7.72 16.44 -13.88
N THR A 221 -8.72 16.46 -12.98
CA THR A 221 -9.93 17.26 -13.12
C THR A 221 -9.75 18.67 -12.55
N LEU A 222 -8.83 18.80 -11.60
CA LEU A 222 -8.38 20.07 -11.05
C LEU A 222 -6.85 20.07 -10.96
N ALA A 223 -6.23 21.19 -11.31
CA ALA A 223 -4.81 21.42 -11.09
C ALA A 223 -4.62 22.78 -10.43
N GLY A 224 -3.65 22.86 -9.53
CA GLY A 224 -3.35 24.09 -8.82
C GLY A 224 -2.00 24.01 -8.12
N THR A 225 -1.81 24.89 -7.15
CA THR A 225 -0.54 24.96 -6.43
C THR A 225 -0.72 24.97 -4.92
N ALA A 226 0.12 24.21 -4.22
CA ALA A 226 0.10 24.05 -2.77
C ALA A 226 1.42 24.52 -2.15
N ILE A 227 1.43 24.86 -0.86
CA ILE A 227 2.66 25.20 -0.12
C ILE A 227 3.23 24.02 0.67
N ASN A 228 2.46 22.94 0.76
CA ASN A 228 2.70 21.70 1.51
C ASN A 228 1.79 20.60 0.94
N PHE A 229 1.78 19.41 1.57
CA PHE A 229 0.88 18.30 1.22
C PHE A 229 -0.51 18.49 1.87
N ASP A 230 -1.16 19.61 1.61
CA ASP A 230 -2.48 19.93 2.18
C ASP A 230 -3.61 19.36 1.30
N ILE A 231 -4.37 18.44 1.88
CA ILE A 231 -5.50 17.75 1.24
C ILE A 231 -6.81 18.55 1.35
N ALA A 232 -6.87 19.60 2.18
CA ALA A 232 -8.04 20.48 2.27
C ALA A 232 -8.27 21.34 1.01
N LEU A 233 -7.37 21.23 0.03
CA LEU A 233 -7.51 21.87 -1.29
C LEU A 233 -8.62 21.25 -2.16
N ARG A 234 -9.19 20.10 -1.75
CA ARG A 234 -10.35 19.45 -2.39
C ARG A 234 -11.52 19.35 -1.41
N VAL A 235 -12.74 19.61 -1.89
CA VAL A 235 -14.00 19.45 -1.15
C VAL A 235 -14.90 18.52 -1.97
N PRO A 236 -15.53 17.48 -1.37
CA PRO A 236 -15.58 17.13 0.06
C PRO A 236 -14.34 16.37 0.59
N GLU A 237 -14.26 16.22 1.93
CA GLU A 237 -13.15 15.56 2.69
C GLU A 237 -13.14 14.01 2.61
N GLU A 238 -14.03 13.43 1.81
CA GLU A 238 -14.13 12.01 1.51
C GLU A 238 -13.98 11.84 -0.01
N TYR A 239 -13.60 10.65 -0.47
CA TYR A 239 -13.43 10.38 -1.91
C TYR A 239 -12.33 11.24 -2.56
N VAL A 240 -11.28 11.57 -1.81
CA VAL A 240 -10.20 12.45 -2.26
C VAL A 240 -9.14 11.66 -3.00
N ALA A 241 -8.86 11.98 -4.26
CA ALA A 241 -7.70 11.50 -5.00
C ALA A 241 -6.83 12.68 -5.40
N MET A 242 -5.55 12.67 -4.99
CA MET A 242 -4.63 13.78 -5.21
C MET A 242 -3.21 13.32 -5.56
N GLN A 243 -2.54 14.13 -6.37
CA GLN A 243 -1.12 14.04 -6.65
C GLN A 243 -0.46 15.39 -6.29
N PHE A 244 0.68 15.33 -5.62
CA PHE A 244 1.57 16.48 -5.41
C PHE A 244 2.88 16.25 -6.14
N ARG A 245 3.40 17.28 -6.82
CA ARG A 245 4.63 17.22 -7.61
C ARG A 245 5.48 18.49 -7.41
N GLY A 246 6.78 18.32 -7.26
CA GLY A 246 7.73 19.44 -7.25
C GLY A 246 9.15 19.00 -6.92
N TRP A 247 9.88 19.87 -6.22
CA TRP A 247 11.25 19.70 -5.80
C TRP A 247 11.40 19.98 -4.30
N LEU A 248 12.23 19.20 -3.63
CA LEU A 248 12.63 19.29 -2.24
C LEU A 248 14.07 19.80 -2.15
N ALA A 249 14.31 20.90 -1.44
CA ALA A 249 15.65 21.37 -1.16
C ALA A 249 16.28 20.55 -0.02
N VAL A 250 17.25 19.72 -0.39
CA VAL A 250 18.03 18.88 0.51
C VAL A 250 19.25 19.68 0.99
N PRO A 251 19.36 19.99 2.29
CA PRO A 251 20.39 20.89 2.81
C PRO A 251 21.79 20.26 2.87
N ARG A 252 21.87 18.94 3.02
CA ARG A 252 23.14 18.19 3.14
C ARG A 252 23.01 16.82 2.51
N THR A 253 24.06 16.36 1.84
CA THR A 253 24.15 14.98 1.34
C THR A 253 24.13 13.98 2.49
N GLY A 254 23.36 12.91 2.37
CA GLY A 254 23.32 11.81 3.34
C GLY A 254 22.01 11.01 3.33
N GLU A 255 21.84 10.15 4.34
CA GLU A 255 20.61 9.37 4.52
C GLU A 255 19.48 10.21 5.11
N TYR A 256 18.35 10.24 4.40
CA TYR A 256 17.09 10.81 4.87
C TYR A 256 16.06 9.72 5.10
N GLU A 257 15.26 9.88 6.14
CA GLU A 257 14.13 9.03 6.48
C GLU A 257 12.85 9.84 6.31
N PHE A 258 11.96 9.39 5.43
CA PHE A 258 10.63 9.94 5.24
C PHE A 258 9.62 9.06 5.96
N THR A 259 8.65 9.68 6.63
CA THR A 259 7.54 9.00 7.29
C THR A 259 6.24 9.55 6.73
N VAL A 260 5.41 8.67 6.19
CA VAL A 260 4.08 9.02 5.69
C VAL A 260 3.06 8.37 6.61
N ARG A 261 2.06 9.16 7.00
CA ARG A 261 0.89 8.70 7.72
C ARG A 261 -0.32 8.93 6.83
N SER A 262 -1.01 7.87 6.42
CA SER A 262 -2.22 7.96 5.58
C SER A 262 -3.29 6.99 6.04
N ASP A 263 -4.56 7.37 5.87
CA ASP A 263 -5.71 6.51 6.10
C ASP A 263 -5.92 5.46 5.02
N ASP A 264 -5.77 5.81 3.75
CA ASP A 264 -5.84 4.90 2.62
C ASP A 264 -4.52 4.99 1.80
N GLY A 265 -4.58 4.68 0.51
CA GLY A 265 -3.40 4.50 -0.32
C GLY A 265 -2.57 5.78 -0.46
N SER A 266 -1.28 5.71 -0.12
CA SER A 266 -0.29 6.73 -0.43
C SER A 266 1.05 6.17 -0.88
N GLU A 267 1.68 6.85 -1.83
CA GLU A 267 3.03 6.54 -2.32
C GLU A 267 3.87 7.81 -2.41
N LEU A 268 5.00 7.81 -1.71
CA LEU A 268 5.96 8.91 -1.71
C LEU A 268 7.20 8.54 -2.51
N TYR A 269 7.51 9.36 -3.50
CA TYR A 269 8.73 9.31 -4.30
C TYR A 269 9.60 10.52 -3.97
N VAL A 270 10.88 10.28 -3.66
CA VAL A 270 11.86 11.34 -3.39
C VAL A 270 13.16 10.98 -4.08
N GLY A 271 13.85 11.96 -4.67
CA GLY A 271 15.10 11.76 -5.38
C GLY A 271 14.88 11.38 -6.85
N GLY A 272 15.86 11.71 -7.69
CA GLY A 272 15.85 11.30 -9.09
C GLY A 272 16.07 9.80 -9.22
N PHE A 273 15.22 9.11 -9.99
CA PHE A 273 15.50 7.75 -10.40
C PHE A 273 16.35 7.77 -11.66
N HIS A 274 17.61 7.39 -11.51
CA HIS A 274 18.59 7.40 -12.59
C HIS A 274 19.22 6.00 -12.67
N PRO A 275 18.62 5.08 -13.46
CA PRO A 275 19.24 3.79 -13.69
C PRO A 275 20.63 4.02 -14.29
N LYS A 276 21.63 3.32 -13.75
CA LYS A 276 22.99 3.40 -14.26
C LYS A 276 23.09 2.61 -15.55
N ILE A 277 23.12 3.33 -16.68
CA ILE A 277 23.24 2.75 -18.01
C ILE A 277 24.69 2.88 -18.48
N THR A 278 25.36 1.75 -18.68
CA THR A 278 26.75 1.70 -19.16
C THR A 278 26.79 1.11 -20.57
N LEU A 279 27.38 1.83 -21.52
CA LEU A 279 27.64 1.30 -22.86
C LEU A 279 28.79 0.28 -22.78
N LEU A 280 28.53 -0.95 -23.23
CA LEU A 280 29.54 -2.00 -23.33
C LEU A 280 30.12 -2.11 -24.74
N ALA A 281 29.27 -1.98 -25.77
CA ALA A 281 29.66 -2.00 -27.18
C ALA A 281 28.57 -1.34 -28.05
N SER A 282 28.93 -0.92 -29.26
CA SER A 282 27.98 -0.46 -30.29
C SER A 282 28.10 -1.39 -31.50
N ASN A 283 27.05 -2.17 -31.75
CA ASN A 283 26.98 -3.13 -32.85
C ASN A 283 25.91 -2.68 -33.86
N THR A 284 25.81 -3.36 -35.01
CA THR A 284 24.64 -3.18 -35.87
C THR A 284 23.39 -3.73 -35.17
N PRO A 285 22.24 -3.03 -35.24
CA PRO A 285 21.01 -3.50 -34.65
C PRO A 285 20.61 -4.88 -35.21
N PRO A 286 19.95 -5.74 -34.41
CA PRO A 286 19.51 -7.05 -34.87
C PRO A 286 18.58 -6.94 -36.07
N THR A 287 18.87 -7.69 -37.13
CA THR A 287 17.99 -7.75 -38.31
C THR A 287 16.67 -8.43 -37.94
N ALA A 288 15.55 -7.76 -38.17
CA ALA A 288 14.21 -8.34 -37.98
C ALA A 288 13.98 -9.48 -38.98
N SER A 289 13.37 -10.58 -38.52
CA SER A 289 12.92 -11.63 -39.44
C SER A 289 11.69 -11.13 -40.20
N ARG A 290 11.59 -11.47 -41.48
CA ARG A 290 10.38 -11.18 -42.25
C ARG A 290 9.40 -12.32 -42.01
N ALA A 291 8.31 -12.04 -41.30
CA ALA A 291 7.31 -13.06 -40.98
C ALA A 291 6.21 -13.06 -42.05
N TRP A 292 5.76 -14.26 -42.44
CA TRP A 292 4.64 -14.56 -43.35
C TRP A 292 4.74 -13.96 -44.76
N LEU A 293 5.23 -14.78 -45.69
CA LEU A 293 5.23 -14.47 -47.12
C LEU A 293 4.95 -15.73 -47.97
N ASP A 294 4.12 -16.66 -47.48
CA ASP A 294 3.57 -17.87 -48.15
C ASP A 294 3.75 -19.20 -47.39
N GLN A 295 4.14 -19.17 -46.11
CA GLN A 295 4.16 -20.40 -45.30
C GLN A 295 3.46 -20.19 -43.98
N SER A 296 2.57 -21.14 -43.67
CA SER A 296 1.74 -21.18 -42.48
C SER A 296 2.49 -21.88 -41.34
N PRO A 297 3.07 -21.19 -40.35
CA PRO A 297 3.17 -21.78 -39.02
C PRO A 297 1.78 -21.79 -38.38
N ALA A 298 1.43 -22.88 -37.70
CA ALA A 298 0.13 -23.02 -37.02
C ALA A 298 -0.07 -22.03 -35.83
N ALA A 299 0.93 -21.20 -35.54
CA ALA A 299 0.98 -20.27 -34.43
C ALA A 299 2.06 -19.20 -34.67
N PRO A 300 1.82 -17.89 -34.41
CA PRO A 300 2.91 -16.91 -34.38
C PRO A 300 3.99 -17.27 -33.34
N PRO A 301 5.28 -17.04 -33.59
CA PRO A 301 6.33 -17.31 -32.61
C PRO A 301 6.21 -16.42 -31.37
N ASN A 302 6.67 -16.90 -30.21
CA ASN A 302 6.59 -16.15 -28.95
C ASN A 302 7.78 -15.17 -28.81
N ALA A 303 7.49 -13.88 -28.74
CA ALA A 303 8.48 -12.79 -28.54
C ALA A 303 9.57 -12.69 -29.63
N GLU A 304 9.17 -12.75 -30.90
CA GLU A 304 10.08 -12.53 -32.02
C GLU A 304 10.08 -11.10 -32.56
N TRP A 305 11.26 -10.62 -32.94
CA TRP A 305 11.47 -9.32 -33.59
C TRP A 305 11.20 -9.46 -35.10
N VAL A 306 10.06 -8.98 -35.57
CA VAL A 306 9.55 -9.24 -36.92
C VAL A 306 9.16 -7.97 -37.67
N THR A 307 9.24 -8.01 -39.00
CA THR A 307 8.65 -7.01 -39.90
C THR A 307 7.42 -7.58 -40.61
N LEU A 308 6.30 -6.85 -40.57
CA LEU A 308 5.02 -7.22 -41.17
C LEU A 308 4.48 -6.10 -42.07
N ASP A 309 3.90 -6.50 -43.20
CA ASP A 309 3.16 -5.61 -44.11
C ASP A 309 1.65 -5.89 -43.94
N GLY A 310 0.81 -4.86 -43.88
CA GLY A 310 -0.63 -5.06 -43.73
C GLY A 310 -1.46 -3.78 -43.87
N ARG A 311 -2.79 -3.95 -43.92
CA ARG A 311 -3.76 -2.87 -43.97
C ARG A 311 -4.29 -2.56 -42.57
N ILE A 312 -4.37 -1.30 -42.20
CA ILE A 312 -4.96 -0.87 -40.94
C ILE A 312 -6.49 -0.99 -41.00
N SER A 313 -7.08 -1.79 -40.12
CA SER A 313 -8.53 -1.99 -40.00
C SER A 313 -9.16 -1.23 -38.83
N PHE A 314 -8.34 -0.77 -37.88
CA PHE A 314 -8.77 -0.05 -36.69
C PHE A 314 -7.69 0.93 -36.25
N VAL A 315 -8.10 2.08 -35.75
CA VAL A 315 -7.22 3.08 -35.12
C VAL A 315 -7.87 3.52 -33.82
N GLY A 316 -7.15 3.36 -32.71
CA GLY A 316 -7.51 3.84 -31.39
C GLY A 316 -6.35 4.60 -30.77
N GLN A 317 -6.65 5.55 -29.91
CA GLN A 317 -5.65 6.35 -29.20
C GLN A 317 -5.71 6.02 -27.71
N GLU A 318 -4.58 5.62 -27.14
CA GLU A 318 -4.39 5.39 -25.71
C GLU A 318 -3.42 6.45 -25.15
N ALA A 319 -3.33 6.57 -23.82
CA ALA A 319 -2.50 7.58 -23.17
C ALA A 319 -0.98 7.43 -23.48
N ASP A 320 -0.54 6.24 -23.88
CA ASP A 320 0.87 5.86 -24.09
C ASP A 320 1.22 5.56 -25.57
N GLY A 321 0.28 5.74 -26.51
CA GLY A 321 0.52 5.48 -27.94
C GLY A 321 -0.74 5.29 -28.77
N LEU A 322 -0.57 4.76 -29.98
CA LEU A 322 -1.69 4.35 -30.84
C LEU A 322 -1.89 2.85 -30.83
N VAL A 323 -3.13 2.41 -30.69
CA VAL A 323 -3.52 1.01 -30.85
C VAL A 323 -4.17 0.84 -32.22
N LEU A 324 -3.55 0.02 -33.05
CA LEU A 324 -3.96 -0.21 -34.42
C LEU A 324 -4.39 -1.67 -34.62
N GLY A 325 -5.43 -1.89 -35.41
CA GLY A 325 -5.73 -3.21 -35.96
C GLY A 325 -5.00 -3.36 -37.28
N LEU A 326 -4.14 -4.37 -37.43
CA LEU A 326 -3.43 -4.66 -38.67
C LEU A 326 -3.97 -5.96 -39.26
N GLN A 327 -4.44 -5.90 -40.50
CA GLN A 327 -4.82 -7.04 -41.31
C GLN A 327 -3.66 -7.39 -42.25
N SER A 328 -3.03 -8.54 -42.05
CA SER A 328 -1.96 -9.05 -42.91
C SER A 328 -2.35 -10.42 -43.46
N GLY A 329 -2.70 -10.47 -44.75
CA GLY A 329 -3.32 -11.65 -45.35
C GLY A 329 -4.65 -12.02 -44.65
N ASN A 330 -4.77 -13.28 -44.21
CA ASN A 330 -5.94 -13.78 -43.46
C ASN A 330 -5.86 -13.55 -41.94
N HIS A 331 -4.80 -12.93 -41.43
CA HIS A 331 -4.59 -12.74 -40.00
C HIS A 331 -4.87 -11.29 -39.59
N ALA A 332 -5.68 -11.15 -38.53
CA ALA A 332 -5.87 -9.89 -37.84
C ALA A 332 -5.02 -9.89 -36.56
N LEU A 333 -4.26 -8.82 -36.35
CA LEU A 333 -3.43 -8.63 -35.15
C LEU A 333 -3.64 -7.22 -34.58
N ARG A 334 -3.42 -7.07 -33.27
CA ARG A 334 -3.40 -5.75 -32.63
C ARG A 334 -1.96 -5.28 -32.51
N LEU A 335 -1.72 -4.03 -32.86
CA LEU A 335 -0.43 -3.39 -32.83
C LEU A 335 -0.50 -2.18 -31.90
N TRP A 336 0.50 -2.02 -31.05
CA TRP A 336 0.71 -0.78 -30.28
C TRP A 336 1.94 -0.07 -30.81
N LEU A 337 1.76 1.19 -31.20
CA LEU A 337 2.81 2.09 -31.66
C LEU A 337 3.15 3.06 -30.53
N ALA A 338 4.28 2.80 -29.87
CA ALA A 338 4.82 3.65 -28.83
C ALA A 338 5.32 4.96 -29.48
N ASN A 339 4.71 6.08 -29.10
CA ASN A 339 4.93 7.40 -29.67
C ASN A 339 4.79 7.43 -31.22
N PRO A 340 3.60 7.76 -31.76
CA PRO A 340 3.40 7.89 -33.21
C PRO A 340 4.17 9.07 -33.84
N GLY A 341 4.85 9.91 -33.05
CA GLY A 341 5.49 11.12 -33.54
C GLY A 341 4.48 12.06 -34.16
N ASN A 342 4.77 12.54 -35.39
CA ASN A 342 3.88 13.43 -36.15
C ASN A 342 2.91 12.67 -37.07
N ILE A 343 2.75 11.36 -36.88
CA ILE A 343 1.79 10.58 -37.66
C ILE A 343 0.37 10.88 -37.15
N SER A 344 -0.44 11.48 -38.01
CA SER A 344 -1.84 11.78 -37.70
C SER A 344 -2.70 10.51 -37.69
N PRO A 345 -3.34 10.13 -36.56
CA PRO A 345 -4.12 8.89 -36.46
C PRO A 345 -5.29 8.84 -37.45
N SER A 346 -5.87 9.99 -37.78
CA SER A 346 -6.99 10.11 -38.71
C SER A 346 -6.65 9.67 -40.13
N LEU A 347 -5.37 9.71 -40.53
CA LEU A 347 -4.90 9.32 -41.86
C LEU A 347 -4.58 7.83 -41.96
N LEU A 348 -4.53 7.11 -40.83
CA LEU A 348 -4.08 5.71 -40.79
C LEU A 348 -5.18 4.70 -41.10
N LEU A 349 -6.47 5.05 -40.97
CA LEU A 349 -7.55 4.10 -41.24
C LEU A 349 -7.52 3.66 -42.71
N ASN A 350 -7.55 2.35 -42.95
CA ASN A 350 -7.39 1.70 -44.27
C ASN A 350 -6.02 1.90 -44.94
N ALA A 351 -5.06 2.57 -44.31
CA ALA A 351 -3.71 2.73 -44.85
C ALA A 351 -2.96 1.38 -44.92
N ILE A 352 -2.08 1.24 -45.91
CA ILE A 352 -1.14 0.12 -45.98
C ILE A 352 0.13 0.54 -45.26
N VAL A 353 0.59 -0.28 -44.32
CA VAL A 353 1.74 0.01 -43.48
C VAL A 353 2.72 -1.16 -43.45
N ARG A 354 3.97 -0.83 -43.17
CA ARG A 354 5.04 -1.75 -42.78
C ARG A 354 5.41 -1.47 -41.33
N ALA A 355 5.25 -2.45 -40.47
CA ALA A 355 5.59 -2.34 -39.06
C ALA A 355 6.70 -3.32 -38.70
N THR A 356 7.69 -2.87 -37.92
CA THR A 356 8.75 -3.70 -37.34
C THR A 356 8.64 -3.66 -35.82
N GLY A 357 8.56 -4.80 -35.16
CA GLY A 357 8.15 -4.84 -33.76
C GLY A 357 8.27 -6.21 -33.13
N LEU A 358 8.08 -6.25 -31.82
CA LEU A 358 8.07 -7.49 -31.06
C LEU A 358 6.68 -8.12 -31.14
N LEU A 359 6.57 -9.25 -31.82
CA LEU A 359 5.33 -10.03 -31.91
C LEU A 359 5.26 -11.02 -30.74
N ARG A 360 4.15 -10.99 -30.00
CA ARG A 360 3.83 -11.92 -28.92
C ARG A 360 2.50 -12.61 -29.18
N GLN A 361 2.42 -13.87 -28.80
CA GLN A 361 1.15 -14.57 -28.76
C GLN A 361 0.40 -14.20 -27.50
N VAL A 362 -0.89 -13.91 -27.63
CA VAL A 362 -1.81 -13.88 -26.50
C VAL A 362 -2.80 -15.02 -26.70
N ALA A 363 -2.94 -15.85 -25.67
CA ALA A 363 -3.98 -16.86 -25.65
C ALA A 363 -5.32 -16.13 -25.74
N GLY A 364 -6.11 -16.46 -26.75
CA GLY A 364 -7.50 -16.05 -26.79
C GLY A 364 -8.20 -16.49 -25.51
N LEU A 365 -9.14 -15.65 -25.14
CA LEU A 365 -10.07 -15.81 -24.04
C LEU A 365 -10.65 -17.25 -23.96
N ASP A 366 -10.87 -17.91 -25.10
CA ASP A 366 -11.39 -19.26 -25.31
C ASP A 366 -10.32 -20.38 -25.37
N GLY A 367 -9.04 -20.10 -25.07
CA GLY A 367 -7.93 -21.06 -25.08
C GLY A 367 -7.59 -21.65 -26.46
N GLN A 368 -8.35 -21.29 -27.50
CA GLN A 368 -8.26 -21.85 -28.86
C GLN A 368 -7.94 -20.79 -29.94
N LYS A 369 -8.34 -19.51 -29.78
CA LYS A 369 -8.06 -18.47 -30.78
C LYS A 369 -6.83 -17.64 -30.41
N GLN A 370 -5.69 -17.90 -31.03
CA GLN A 370 -4.48 -17.12 -30.82
C GLN A 370 -4.59 -15.76 -31.54
N PHE A 371 -4.51 -14.66 -30.80
CA PHE A 371 -4.33 -13.33 -31.37
C PHE A 371 -2.86 -12.92 -31.21
N GLY A 372 -2.25 -12.42 -32.28
CA GLY A 372 -0.94 -11.77 -32.19
C GLY A 372 -1.09 -10.35 -31.65
N ILE A 373 -0.29 -9.98 -30.66
CA ILE A 373 -0.05 -8.58 -30.31
C ILE A 373 1.35 -8.18 -30.77
N MET A 374 1.47 -7.00 -31.38
CA MET A 374 2.74 -6.47 -31.85
C MET A 374 3.06 -5.16 -31.14
N SER A 375 4.22 -5.07 -30.51
CA SER A 375 4.71 -3.83 -29.91
C SER A 375 5.75 -3.20 -30.83
N VAL A 376 5.43 -2.03 -31.38
CA VAL A 376 6.29 -1.26 -32.26
C VAL A 376 6.79 -0.05 -31.50
N VAL A 377 8.11 0.05 -31.35
CA VAL A 377 8.75 1.11 -30.57
C VAL A 377 9.43 2.08 -31.53
N GLY A 378 8.96 3.32 -31.52
CA GLY A 378 9.50 4.44 -32.30
C GLY A 378 9.01 4.50 -33.74
N ALA A 379 8.82 5.72 -34.24
CA ALA A 379 8.29 6.00 -35.56
C ALA A 379 9.13 5.39 -36.70
N ALA A 380 10.45 5.27 -36.54
CA ALA A 380 11.33 4.66 -37.55
C ALA A 380 11.00 3.18 -37.85
N ASN A 381 10.34 2.49 -36.92
CA ASN A 381 9.92 1.11 -37.08
C ASN A 381 8.47 0.98 -37.61
N PHE A 382 7.81 2.09 -37.90
CA PHE A 382 6.45 2.13 -38.43
C PHE A 382 6.41 3.03 -39.67
N GLN A 383 6.30 2.41 -40.84
CA GLN A 383 6.28 3.11 -42.11
C GLN A 383 4.91 3.00 -42.76
N VAL A 384 4.29 4.14 -43.05
CA VAL A 384 3.10 4.16 -43.89
C VAL A 384 3.55 4.05 -45.36
N ARG A 385 3.06 3.02 -46.05
CA ARG A 385 3.38 2.76 -47.46
C ARG A 385 2.41 3.43 -48.40
N GLU A 386 1.13 3.44 -48.03
CA GLU A 386 0.07 4.03 -48.84
C GLU A 386 -1.05 4.54 -47.94
N ILE A 387 -1.47 5.79 -48.16
CA ILE A 387 -2.67 6.37 -47.54
C ILE A 387 -3.88 6.01 -48.40
N ALA A 388 -4.95 5.53 -47.78
CA ALA A 388 -6.18 5.17 -48.49
C ALA A 388 -6.76 6.37 -49.26
N ALA A 389 -7.24 6.13 -50.48
CA ALA A 389 -7.79 7.17 -51.36
C ALA A 389 -8.86 8.04 -50.69
N GLU A 390 -9.72 7.42 -49.88
CA GLU A 390 -10.77 8.07 -49.09
C GLU A 390 -10.22 9.17 -48.14
N GLN A 391 -9.00 9.00 -47.61
CA GLN A 391 -8.38 10.00 -46.74
C GLN A 391 -7.92 11.23 -47.53
N TRP A 392 -7.51 11.07 -48.78
CA TRP A 392 -7.20 12.21 -49.65
C TRP A 392 -8.45 13.01 -49.99
N ASP A 393 -9.58 12.31 -50.23
CA ASP A 393 -10.87 12.94 -50.54
C ASP A 393 -11.49 13.66 -49.34
N LYS A 394 -11.20 13.20 -48.12
CA LYS A 394 -11.71 13.76 -46.87
C LYS A 394 -11.20 15.19 -46.61
N TYR A 395 -9.98 15.51 -47.06
CA TYR A 395 -9.37 16.83 -46.85
C TYR A 395 -9.36 17.60 -48.18
N PRO A 396 -10.08 18.74 -48.28
CA PRO A 396 -10.16 19.49 -49.53
C PRO A 396 -8.80 20.10 -49.92
N LEU A 397 -8.57 20.18 -51.23
CA LEU A 397 -7.38 20.83 -51.76
C LEU A 397 -7.32 22.29 -51.29
N THR A 398 -6.20 22.66 -50.68
CA THR A 398 -5.96 23.94 -50.02
C THR A 398 -4.76 24.60 -50.69
N SER A 399 -4.83 25.91 -50.97
CA SER A 399 -3.67 26.64 -51.52
C SER A 399 -2.65 26.97 -50.44
N ILE A 400 -1.37 27.02 -50.80
CA ILE A 400 -0.29 27.35 -49.87
C ILE A 400 -0.52 28.74 -49.25
N ALA A 401 -0.96 29.71 -50.07
CA ALA A 401 -1.28 31.06 -49.60
C ALA A 401 -2.35 31.09 -48.49
N SER A 402 -3.35 30.19 -48.54
CA SER A 402 -4.40 30.13 -47.52
C SER A 402 -3.90 29.60 -46.16
N LEU A 403 -2.80 28.84 -46.14
CA LEU A 403 -2.16 28.37 -44.91
C LEU A 403 -1.58 29.53 -44.08
N SER A 404 -1.22 30.64 -44.73
CA SER A 404 -0.78 31.87 -44.06
C SER A 404 -1.90 32.59 -43.28
N THR A 405 -3.15 32.10 -43.38
CA THR A 405 -4.30 32.59 -42.60
C THR A 405 -4.84 31.58 -41.59
N ALA A 406 -4.32 30.34 -41.58
CA ALA A 406 -4.71 29.30 -40.64
C ALA A 406 -4.32 29.65 -39.18
N PRO A 407 -5.10 29.28 -38.16
CA PRO A 407 -4.74 29.53 -36.77
C PRO A 407 -3.40 28.88 -36.41
N PRO A 408 -2.59 29.51 -35.53
CA PRO A 408 -1.33 28.93 -35.08
C PRO A 408 -1.55 27.58 -34.38
N GLY A 409 -0.68 26.62 -34.65
CA GLY A 409 -0.80 25.23 -34.18
C GLY A 409 -0.70 24.19 -35.29
N ASN A 410 -1.07 22.96 -34.96
CA ASN A 410 -1.01 21.80 -35.85
C ASN A 410 -2.36 21.57 -36.55
N PHE A 411 -2.32 21.39 -37.87
CA PHE A 411 -3.51 21.06 -38.66
C PHE A 411 -3.15 20.14 -39.83
N ILE A 412 -4.14 19.42 -40.38
CA ILE A 412 -3.96 18.59 -41.57
C ILE A 412 -4.35 19.42 -42.80
N ALA A 413 -3.51 19.43 -43.82
CA ALA A 413 -3.83 20.06 -45.09
C ALA A 413 -3.54 19.13 -46.27
N HIS A 414 -4.32 19.30 -47.33
CA HIS A 414 -4.14 18.64 -48.62
C HIS A 414 -3.73 19.71 -49.63
N LEU A 415 -2.49 19.67 -50.11
CA LEU A 415 -1.91 20.65 -51.01
C LEU A 415 -1.58 20.02 -52.36
N HIS A 416 -1.44 20.86 -53.36
CA HIS A 416 -0.90 20.51 -54.67
C HIS A 416 0.15 21.53 -55.05
N GLY A 417 1.28 21.05 -55.56
CA GLY A 417 2.27 21.90 -56.20
C GLY A 417 3.35 21.10 -56.91
N ARG A 418 4.30 21.82 -57.48
CA ARG A 418 5.48 21.27 -58.15
C ARG A 418 6.64 21.14 -57.18
N VAL A 419 7.33 20.01 -57.23
CA VAL A 419 8.54 19.76 -56.45
C VAL A 419 9.69 20.61 -56.98
N SER A 420 10.29 21.40 -56.10
CA SER A 420 11.51 22.18 -56.35
C SER A 420 12.48 22.05 -55.18
N GLY A 421 13.77 22.33 -55.38
CA GLY A 421 14.74 22.35 -54.29
C GLY A 421 14.91 21.03 -53.52
N LEU A 422 14.71 19.87 -54.16
CA LEU A 422 14.88 18.55 -53.55
C LEU A 422 16.30 18.35 -53.00
N GLN A 423 16.38 17.98 -51.72
CA GLN A 423 17.61 17.73 -50.97
C GLN A 423 17.92 16.22 -50.87
N PRO A 424 19.18 15.84 -50.60
CA PRO A 424 19.58 14.42 -50.48
C PRO A 424 18.88 13.64 -49.36
N ASP A 425 18.32 14.34 -48.36
CA ASP A 425 17.58 13.78 -47.24
C ASP A 425 16.07 13.59 -47.52
N GLY A 426 15.62 13.90 -48.74
CA GLY A 426 14.22 13.76 -49.16
C GLY A 426 13.36 15.01 -48.95
N ASN A 427 13.89 16.06 -48.33
CA ASN A 427 13.18 17.33 -48.13
C ASN A 427 13.11 18.13 -49.43
N PHE A 428 12.00 18.83 -49.68
CA PHE A 428 11.82 19.64 -50.88
C PHE A 428 10.95 20.88 -50.62
N ILE A 429 10.86 21.76 -51.60
CA ILE A 429 9.97 22.92 -51.61
C ILE A 429 8.81 22.62 -52.57
N LEU A 430 7.59 22.70 -52.06
CA LEU A 430 6.37 22.60 -52.86
C LEU A 430 5.98 24.01 -53.33
N ASP A 431 5.81 24.19 -54.63
CA ASP A 431 5.40 25.44 -55.27
C ASP A 431 4.03 25.26 -55.93
N ASP A 432 2.99 25.94 -55.43
CA ASP A 432 1.64 25.89 -56.02
C ASP A 432 1.40 26.93 -57.13
N GLY A 433 2.45 27.69 -57.50
CA GLY A 433 2.42 28.78 -58.47
C GLY A 433 2.08 30.15 -57.87
N PHE A 434 1.62 30.20 -56.61
CA PHE A 434 1.29 31.43 -55.90
C PHE A 434 2.18 31.65 -54.68
N ASP A 435 2.53 30.58 -53.96
CA ASP A 435 3.41 30.60 -52.80
C ASP A 435 4.20 29.29 -52.70
N THR A 436 5.19 29.25 -51.81
CA THR A 436 6.07 28.09 -51.63
C THR A 436 6.12 27.65 -50.17
N ILE A 437 6.19 26.34 -49.94
CA ILE A 437 6.30 25.78 -48.58
C ILE A 437 7.36 24.66 -48.52
N PRO A 438 8.23 24.64 -47.50
CA PRO A 438 9.11 23.52 -47.28
C PRO A 438 8.32 22.31 -46.78
N VAL A 439 8.50 21.17 -47.46
CA VAL A 439 7.86 19.89 -47.14
C VAL A 439 8.92 18.88 -46.74
N ARG A 440 8.73 18.27 -45.57
CA ARG A 440 9.44 17.05 -45.17
C ARG A 440 8.58 15.84 -45.58
N ALA A 441 9.12 14.93 -46.37
CA ALA A 441 8.39 13.75 -46.84
C ALA A 441 9.25 12.48 -46.78
N GLU A 442 8.61 11.34 -46.51
CA GLU A 442 9.25 10.02 -46.48
C GLU A 442 8.99 9.24 -47.78
N MET A 443 9.38 9.81 -48.92
CA MET A 443 9.23 9.16 -50.24
C MET A 443 10.59 8.92 -50.89
N PRO A 444 10.98 7.66 -51.18
CA PRO A 444 12.32 7.34 -51.70
C PRO A 444 12.54 7.66 -53.20
N SER A 445 11.63 8.37 -53.87
CA SER A 445 11.74 8.60 -55.33
C SER A 445 10.97 9.82 -55.83
N LEU A 446 11.28 11.02 -55.33
CA LEU A 446 10.82 12.28 -55.92
C LEU A 446 11.87 12.83 -56.90
N THR A 447 11.43 13.54 -57.94
CA THR A 447 12.30 14.26 -58.88
C THR A 447 11.91 15.74 -58.92
N ASN A 448 12.90 16.62 -59.08
CA ASN A 448 12.62 18.05 -59.29
C ASN A 448 11.77 18.24 -60.55
N GLY A 449 10.73 19.07 -60.46
CA GLY A 449 9.80 19.38 -61.54
C GLY A 449 8.56 18.48 -61.62
N LEU A 450 8.43 17.49 -60.72
CA LEU A 450 7.24 16.63 -60.65
C LEU A 450 6.08 17.37 -60.00
N ASP A 451 4.90 17.34 -60.62
CA ASP A 451 3.66 17.83 -60.00
C ASP A 451 3.13 16.74 -59.04
N ILE A 452 2.82 17.10 -57.79
CA ILE A 452 2.40 16.16 -56.74
C ILE A 452 1.26 16.71 -55.89
N GLU A 453 0.50 15.81 -55.27
CA GLU A 453 -0.34 16.14 -54.11
C GLU A 453 0.39 15.78 -52.82
N VAL A 454 0.21 16.61 -51.80
CA VAL A 454 0.81 16.46 -50.48
C VAL A 454 -0.29 16.50 -49.44
N LEU A 455 -0.45 15.41 -48.69
CA LEU A 455 -1.39 15.31 -47.57
C LEU A 455 -0.62 15.00 -46.30
N GLY A 456 -0.75 15.85 -45.30
CA GLY A 456 0.01 15.67 -44.06
C GLY A 456 -0.34 16.69 -43.00
N GLN A 457 0.39 16.60 -41.89
CA GLN A 457 0.28 17.54 -40.79
C GLN A 457 1.22 18.73 -41.02
N PHE A 458 0.70 19.94 -40.84
CA PHE A 458 1.43 21.19 -40.96
C PHE A 458 1.41 21.89 -39.61
N GLU A 459 2.55 22.45 -39.24
CA GLU A 459 2.69 23.28 -38.03
C GLU A 459 2.94 24.72 -38.45
N ARG A 460 2.20 25.64 -37.84
CA ARG A 460 2.41 27.07 -38.01
C ARG A 460 2.88 27.73 -36.72
N ASP A 461 4.13 28.18 -36.72
CA ASP A 461 4.72 28.98 -35.64
C ASP A 461 4.67 30.48 -36.00
N GLY A 462 3.49 31.09 -35.86
CA GLY A 462 3.21 32.52 -36.04
C GLY A 462 3.42 33.11 -37.45
N VAL A 463 4.62 32.94 -38.01
CA VAL A 463 5.13 33.53 -39.26
C VAL A 463 5.50 32.46 -40.31
N LYS A 464 5.89 31.24 -39.91
CA LYS A 464 6.29 30.17 -40.84
C LYS A 464 5.42 28.93 -40.66
N THR A 465 5.03 28.33 -41.79
CA THR A 465 4.38 27.02 -41.84
C THR A 465 5.38 25.99 -42.35
N VAL A 466 5.53 24.88 -41.63
CA VAL A 466 6.39 23.75 -42.02
C VAL A 466 5.53 22.50 -42.13
N ALA A 467 5.67 21.76 -43.22
CA ALA A 467 5.06 20.44 -43.31
C ALA A 467 5.89 19.42 -42.52
N HIS A 468 5.26 18.78 -41.54
CA HIS A 468 5.74 17.55 -40.89
C HIS A 468 5.47 16.37 -41.82
N PRO A 469 6.19 15.22 -41.69
CA PRO A 469 6.20 14.12 -42.66
C PRO A 469 4.87 13.97 -43.41
N ALA A 470 4.84 14.50 -44.63
CA ALA A 470 3.65 14.58 -45.44
C ALA A 470 3.69 13.46 -46.47
N TYR A 471 2.55 12.82 -46.67
CA TYR A 471 2.39 11.79 -47.67
C TYR A 471 2.27 12.46 -49.02
N CYS A 472 3.04 12.00 -49.98
CA CYS A 472 3.00 12.52 -51.33
C CYS A 472 2.43 11.45 -52.26
N ARG A 473 1.71 11.88 -53.29
CA ARG A 473 1.42 11.04 -54.45
C ARG A 473 1.68 11.86 -55.71
N PRO A 474 2.23 11.26 -56.79
CA PRO A 474 2.31 11.95 -58.07
C PRO A 474 0.93 12.48 -58.45
N LEU A 475 0.89 13.72 -58.97
CA LEU A 475 -0.32 14.19 -59.62
C LEU A 475 -0.51 13.27 -60.82
N ALA A 476 -1.42 12.31 -60.70
CA ALA A 476 -1.89 11.61 -61.87
C ALA A 476 -2.51 12.69 -62.75
N ARG A 477 -1.80 13.16 -63.78
CA ARG A 477 -2.42 13.98 -64.80
C ARG A 477 -3.66 13.21 -65.21
N PRO A 478 -4.88 13.77 -65.01
CA PRO A 478 -6.08 13.08 -65.40
C PRO A 478 -5.86 12.69 -66.86
N PRO A 479 -5.94 11.40 -67.22
CA PRO A 479 -5.78 11.03 -68.60
C PRO A 479 -6.77 11.89 -69.38
N THR A 480 -6.29 12.57 -70.43
CA THR A 480 -7.11 13.45 -71.27
C THR A 480 -8.32 12.73 -71.87
N THR A 481 -8.34 11.40 -71.74
CA THR A 481 -9.49 10.51 -71.94
C THR A 481 -9.66 9.62 -70.72
N LEU A 482 -10.77 9.77 -70.00
CA LEU A 482 -11.14 8.84 -68.94
C LEU A 482 -11.45 7.46 -69.55
N PRO A 483 -10.96 6.36 -68.98
CA PRO A 483 -11.21 5.02 -69.51
C PRO A 483 -12.71 4.69 -69.51
N LEU A 484 -13.15 3.99 -70.56
CA LEU A 484 -14.51 3.47 -70.66
C LEU A 484 -14.71 2.36 -69.63
N LEU A 485 -15.65 2.55 -68.71
CA LEU A 485 -16.05 1.53 -67.75
C LEU A 485 -17.15 0.66 -68.36
N THR A 486 -16.98 -0.65 -68.23
CA THR A 486 -17.85 -1.65 -68.89
C THR A 486 -18.56 -2.58 -67.93
N THR A 487 -18.20 -2.53 -66.64
CA THR A 487 -18.79 -3.38 -65.59
C THR A 487 -19.21 -2.57 -64.37
N ALA A 488 -20.20 -3.07 -63.64
CA ALA A 488 -20.69 -2.48 -62.39
C ALA A 488 -19.59 -2.44 -61.31
N ALA A 489 -18.73 -3.48 -61.25
CA ALA A 489 -17.60 -3.52 -60.32
C ALA A 489 -16.62 -2.37 -60.51
N GLN A 490 -16.31 -2.02 -61.75
CA GLN A 490 -15.42 -0.89 -62.05
C GLN A 490 -16.01 0.44 -61.58
N VAL A 491 -17.33 0.63 -61.71
CA VAL A 491 -18.00 1.86 -61.26
C VAL A 491 -18.00 1.95 -59.73
N GLN A 492 -18.35 0.86 -59.05
CA GLN A 492 -18.46 0.80 -57.58
C GLN A 492 -17.10 0.72 -56.85
N GLN A 493 -16.00 0.49 -57.55
CA GLN A 493 -14.63 0.58 -57.00
C GLN A 493 -14.08 2.01 -57.00
N LEU A 494 -14.72 2.95 -57.71
CA LEU A 494 -14.30 4.34 -57.71
C LEU A 494 -14.54 4.96 -56.34
N SER A 495 -13.62 5.84 -55.90
CA SER A 495 -13.91 6.74 -54.80
C SER A 495 -14.99 7.75 -55.21
N VAL A 496 -15.58 8.43 -54.23
CA VAL A 496 -16.61 9.46 -54.47
C VAL A 496 -16.07 10.57 -55.39
N SER A 497 -14.81 10.97 -55.21
CA SER A 497 -14.16 11.99 -56.04
C SER A 497 -13.89 11.49 -57.47
N GLU A 498 -13.43 10.25 -57.62
CA GLU A 498 -13.19 9.64 -58.93
C GLU A 498 -14.50 9.46 -59.71
N ALA A 499 -15.56 8.99 -59.06
CA ALA A 499 -16.88 8.86 -59.67
C ALA A 499 -17.43 10.23 -60.14
N ALA A 500 -17.14 11.32 -59.42
CA ALA A 500 -17.55 12.69 -59.78
C ALA A 500 -16.88 13.20 -61.07
N ARG A 501 -15.79 12.58 -61.52
CA ARG A 501 -15.07 12.96 -62.76
C ARG A 501 -15.80 12.58 -64.05
N GLN A 502 -16.96 11.91 -63.97
CA GLN A 502 -17.78 11.53 -65.12
C GLN A 502 -17.08 10.57 -66.09
N TYR A 503 -16.55 9.46 -65.58
CA TYR A 503 -16.02 8.38 -66.42
C TYR A 503 -17.08 7.92 -67.42
N PRO A 504 -16.78 7.81 -68.72
CA PRO A 504 -17.74 7.27 -69.67
C PRO A 504 -18.05 5.82 -69.30
N VAL A 505 -19.32 5.47 -69.28
CA VAL A 505 -19.80 4.12 -68.97
C VAL A 505 -20.56 3.57 -70.17
N ARG A 506 -20.23 2.34 -70.56
CA ARG A 506 -21.02 1.52 -71.49
C ARG A 506 -21.08 0.11 -70.97
N MET A 507 -22.18 -0.21 -70.29
CA MET A 507 -22.34 -1.52 -69.65
C MET A 507 -23.68 -2.15 -70.02
N ARG A 508 -23.76 -3.47 -69.83
CA ARG A 508 -24.98 -4.25 -70.00
C ARG A 508 -25.27 -5.01 -68.72
N GLY A 509 -26.54 -5.14 -68.39
CA GLY A 509 -26.97 -5.90 -67.23
C GLY A 509 -28.48 -5.98 -67.13
N VAL A 510 -28.94 -6.69 -66.12
CA VAL A 510 -30.36 -6.91 -65.85
C VAL A 510 -30.83 -5.91 -64.80
N VAL A 511 -31.97 -5.25 -65.03
CA VAL A 511 -32.58 -4.35 -64.06
C VAL A 511 -33.15 -5.16 -62.89
N THR A 512 -32.63 -4.94 -61.68
CA THR A 512 -33.00 -5.70 -60.48
C THR A 512 -34.01 -4.99 -59.58
N CYS A 513 -34.09 -3.65 -59.66
CA CYS A 513 -35.17 -2.87 -59.07
C CYS A 513 -35.34 -1.50 -59.73
N GLN A 514 -36.49 -0.86 -59.52
CA GLN A 514 -36.79 0.51 -59.95
C GLN A 514 -37.32 1.30 -58.75
N VAL A 515 -37.01 2.60 -58.70
CA VAL A 515 -37.52 3.52 -57.67
C VAL A 515 -38.35 4.64 -58.29
N GLU A 516 -39.23 5.23 -57.49
CA GLU A 516 -40.26 6.20 -57.89
C GLU A 516 -39.70 7.55 -58.41
N TRP A 517 -38.40 7.81 -58.24
CA TRP A 517 -37.75 9.11 -58.50
C TRP A 517 -36.68 9.02 -59.60
N LEU A 518 -36.97 8.28 -60.68
CA LEU A 518 -36.14 8.16 -61.89
C LEU A 518 -34.76 7.53 -61.66
N GLY A 519 -34.75 6.44 -60.89
CA GLY A 519 -33.57 5.61 -60.68
C GLY A 519 -33.90 4.12 -60.72
N ALA A 520 -32.89 3.30 -61.02
CA ALA A 520 -32.99 1.85 -61.00
C ALA A 520 -31.64 1.22 -60.65
N ALA A 521 -31.66 -0.02 -60.18
CA ALA A 521 -30.46 -0.82 -60.03
C ALA A 521 -30.34 -1.76 -61.23
N VAL A 522 -29.12 -1.84 -61.77
CA VAL A 522 -28.74 -2.82 -62.80
C VAL A 522 -27.65 -3.71 -62.24
N GLN A 523 -27.67 -4.98 -62.59
CA GLN A 523 -26.66 -5.94 -62.18
C GLN A 523 -26.10 -6.69 -63.40
N ASP A 524 -24.78 -6.72 -63.49
CA ASP A 524 -24.05 -7.56 -64.43
C ASP A 524 -23.47 -8.80 -63.71
N ASP A 525 -22.60 -9.54 -64.40
CA ASP A 525 -21.95 -10.74 -63.84
C ASP A 525 -20.97 -10.43 -62.68
N THR A 526 -20.67 -9.15 -62.43
CA THR A 526 -19.71 -8.72 -61.41
C THR A 526 -20.40 -8.25 -60.13
N ARG A 527 -21.36 -7.30 -60.22
CA ARG A 527 -22.16 -6.80 -59.09
C ARG A 527 -23.31 -5.90 -59.57
N GLY A 528 -24.10 -5.41 -58.61
CA GLY A 528 -25.10 -4.38 -58.84
C GLY A 528 -24.54 -2.95 -58.73
N VAL A 529 -25.14 -2.03 -59.48
CA VAL A 529 -24.89 -0.59 -59.42
C VAL A 529 -26.18 0.18 -59.67
N PHE A 530 -26.34 1.30 -58.96
CA PHE A 530 -27.48 2.18 -59.14
C PHE A 530 -27.27 3.15 -60.32
N PHE A 531 -28.32 3.44 -61.09
CA PHE A 531 -28.28 4.41 -62.16
C PHE A 531 -29.53 5.29 -62.19
N ASN A 532 -29.32 6.56 -62.53
CA ASN A 532 -30.35 7.56 -62.73
C ASN A 532 -30.59 7.75 -64.24
N PHE A 533 -31.83 8.04 -64.63
CA PHE A 533 -32.21 8.25 -66.02
C PHE A 533 -33.30 9.33 -66.14
N ASP A 534 -33.57 9.81 -67.36
CA ASP A 534 -34.61 10.83 -67.59
C ASP A 534 -36.02 10.19 -67.60
N THR A 535 -37.05 10.97 -67.25
CA THR A 535 -38.48 10.67 -67.38
C THR A 535 -38.86 10.01 -68.69
N ALA A 536 -38.23 10.39 -69.80
CA ALA A 536 -38.49 9.82 -71.13
C ALA A 536 -38.28 8.30 -71.21
N TYR A 537 -37.48 7.72 -70.31
CA TYR A 537 -37.19 6.29 -70.26
C TYR A 537 -37.97 5.53 -69.18
N HIS A 538 -38.75 6.24 -68.35
CA HIS A 538 -39.45 5.66 -67.20
C HIS A 538 -40.56 4.68 -67.60
N ASP A 539 -41.36 5.02 -68.62
CA ASP A 539 -42.57 4.26 -68.96
C ASP A 539 -42.31 2.95 -69.74
N GLY A 540 -41.06 2.63 -70.04
CA GLY A 540 -40.65 1.44 -70.81
C GLY A 540 -39.60 0.56 -70.15
N LEU A 541 -39.21 0.84 -68.90
CA LEU A 541 -38.21 0.09 -68.16
C LEU A 541 -38.89 -0.78 -67.09
N GLU A 542 -38.75 -2.10 -67.15
CA GLU A 542 -39.28 -3.02 -66.15
C GLU A 542 -38.18 -3.82 -65.44
N VAL A 543 -38.46 -4.26 -64.21
CA VAL A 543 -37.58 -5.21 -63.49
C VAL A 543 -37.49 -6.51 -64.29
N GLY A 544 -36.27 -7.00 -64.50
CA GLY A 544 -35.96 -8.16 -65.34
C GLY A 544 -35.58 -7.81 -66.78
N ASP A 545 -35.62 -6.55 -67.19
CA ASP A 545 -35.17 -6.15 -68.52
C ASP A 545 -33.64 -6.19 -68.62
N PHE A 546 -33.12 -6.70 -69.73
CA PHE A 546 -31.71 -6.63 -70.08
C PHE A 546 -31.45 -5.34 -70.84
N VAL A 547 -30.63 -4.46 -70.28
CA VAL A 547 -30.42 -3.11 -70.77
C VAL A 547 -28.96 -2.84 -71.11
N GLU A 548 -28.74 -2.05 -72.15
CA GLU A 548 -27.45 -1.41 -72.43
C GLU A 548 -27.53 0.06 -72.00
N ILE A 549 -26.68 0.43 -71.05
CA ILE A 549 -26.61 1.77 -70.47
C ILE A 549 -25.37 2.46 -71.02
N ASN A 550 -25.58 3.59 -71.71
CA ASN A 550 -24.49 4.52 -72.03
C ASN A 550 -24.66 5.80 -71.23
N GLY A 551 -23.65 6.17 -70.47
CA GLY A 551 -23.74 7.29 -69.54
C GLY A 551 -22.39 7.74 -69.04
N VAL A 552 -22.41 8.42 -67.91
CA VAL A 552 -21.21 8.80 -67.16
C VAL A 552 -21.37 8.45 -65.69
N THR A 553 -20.27 8.21 -64.98
CA THR A 553 -20.32 8.04 -63.52
C THR A 553 -20.68 9.36 -62.83
N ALA A 554 -21.24 9.24 -61.63
CA ALA A 554 -21.42 10.34 -60.69
C ALA A 554 -21.17 9.85 -59.26
N ALA A 555 -20.81 10.79 -58.37
CA ALA A 555 -20.52 10.51 -56.96
C ALA A 555 -21.63 9.72 -56.24
N GLY A 556 -22.89 9.99 -56.58
CA GLY A 556 -24.05 9.47 -55.85
C GLY A 556 -24.18 10.05 -54.44
N ASP A 557 -25.25 9.68 -53.75
CA ASP A 557 -25.50 10.15 -52.38
C ASP A 557 -24.86 9.25 -51.32
N PHE A 558 -24.68 7.96 -51.64
CA PHE A 558 -24.09 6.94 -50.78
C PHE A 558 -22.95 6.18 -51.45
N ALA A 559 -23.21 5.59 -52.61
CA ALA A 559 -22.23 4.88 -53.44
C ALA A 559 -22.20 5.46 -54.87
N PRO A 560 -21.10 5.29 -55.63
CA PRO A 560 -21.02 5.71 -57.02
C PRO A 560 -22.17 5.20 -57.87
N VAL A 561 -22.77 6.10 -58.66
CA VAL A 561 -23.92 5.81 -59.53
C VAL A 561 -23.59 6.11 -61.00
N ILE A 562 -24.45 5.66 -61.91
CA ILE A 562 -24.38 5.99 -63.34
C ILE A 562 -25.49 7.00 -63.66
N VAL A 563 -25.16 8.08 -64.36
CA VAL A 563 -26.14 8.97 -64.98
C VAL A 563 -26.27 8.56 -66.44
N ALA A 564 -27.36 7.87 -66.78
CA ALA A 564 -27.61 7.36 -68.11
C ALA A 564 -27.92 8.51 -69.08
N LYS A 565 -27.20 8.56 -70.21
CA LYS A 565 -27.49 9.46 -71.33
C LYS A 565 -28.41 8.79 -72.35
N THR A 566 -28.16 7.51 -72.61
CA THR A 566 -29.05 6.67 -73.40
C THR A 566 -29.22 5.31 -72.72
N LEU A 567 -30.44 4.81 -72.79
CA LEU A 567 -30.85 3.52 -72.24
C LEU A 567 -31.53 2.73 -73.36
N LEU A 568 -30.99 1.54 -73.68
CA LEU A 568 -31.56 0.66 -74.70
C LEU A 568 -31.99 -0.66 -74.07
N VAL A 569 -33.29 -0.94 -74.07
CA VAL A 569 -33.84 -2.23 -73.64
C VAL A 569 -33.64 -3.26 -74.76
N GLN A 570 -32.91 -4.34 -74.48
CA GLN A 570 -32.57 -5.41 -75.44
C GLN A 570 -33.49 -6.64 -75.32
N GLY A 571 -34.47 -6.58 -74.42
CA GLY A 571 -35.43 -7.66 -74.14
C GLY A 571 -35.41 -8.08 -72.67
N ARG A 572 -35.96 -9.26 -72.36
CA ARG A 572 -35.93 -9.83 -71.01
C ARG A 572 -34.60 -10.53 -70.75
N GLY A 573 -33.97 -10.21 -69.62
CA GLY A 573 -32.79 -10.90 -69.11
C GLY A 573 -33.16 -12.00 -68.11
N GLN A 574 -32.20 -12.88 -67.82
CA GLN A 574 -32.33 -13.81 -66.70
C GLN A 574 -31.97 -13.10 -65.39
N MET A 575 -32.85 -13.17 -64.39
CA MET A 575 -32.55 -12.58 -63.08
C MET A 575 -31.25 -13.17 -62.49
N PRO A 576 -30.35 -12.33 -61.92
CA PRO A 576 -29.11 -12.80 -61.29
C PRO A 576 -29.38 -13.82 -60.18
N GLU A 577 -28.43 -14.74 -59.95
CA GLU A 577 -28.48 -15.56 -58.74
C GLU A 577 -28.37 -14.68 -57.50
N PRO A 578 -29.28 -14.81 -56.52
CA PRO A 578 -29.30 -13.91 -55.38
C PRO A 578 -28.11 -14.17 -54.45
N ALA A 579 -27.38 -13.12 -54.12
CA ALA A 579 -26.32 -13.18 -53.12
C ALA A 579 -26.88 -13.53 -51.73
N ARG A 580 -26.17 -14.37 -50.98
CA ARG A 580 -26.53 -14.75 -49.59
C ARG A 580 -25.59 -14.07 -48.60
N PRO A 581 -25.89 -12.85 -48.14
CA PRO A 581 -24.98 -12.09 -47.29
C PRO A 581 -24.76 -12.74 -45.93
N SER A 582 -23.52 -12.66 -45.44
CA SER A 582 -23.22 -12.88 -44.01
C SER A 582 -23.68 -11.72 -43.14
N TRP A 583 -23.79 -11.94 -41.83
CA TRP A 583 -24.13 -10.89 -40.86
C TRP A 583 -23.28 -9.61 -41.01
N ASN A 584 -21.96 -9.75 -41.12
CA ASN A 584 -21.06 -8.61 -41.28
C ASN A 584 -21.30 -7.87 -42.61
N GLN A 585 -21.69 -8.57 -43.67
CA GLN A 585 -21.99 -7.96 -44.97
C GLN A 585 -23.33 -7.21 -44.97
N LEU A 586 -24.32 -7.71 -44.21
CA LEU A 586 -25.61 -7.04 -44.00
C LEU A 586 -25.43 -5.71 -43.27
N ILE A 587 -24.67 -5.71 -42.17
CA ILE A 587 -24.55 -4.52 -41.31
C ILE A 587 -23.53 -3.48 -41.81
N SER A 588 -22.70 -3.82 -42.79
CA SER A 588 -21.69 -2.91 -43.36
C SER A 588 -22.14 -2.18 -44.62
N GLY A 589 -23.26 -2.59 -45.23
CA GLY A 589 -23.74 -2.03 -46.50
C GLY A 589 -22.93 -2.46 -47.73
N SER A 590 -22.03 -3.44 -47.60
CA SER A 590 -21.11 -3.87 -48.66
C SER A 590 -21.77 -4.42 -49.94
N LEU A 591 -23.02 -4.89 -49.84
CA LEU A 591 -23.81 -5.45 -50.94
C LEU A 591 -24.86 -4.47 -51.49
N ASP A 592 -24.64 -3.16 -51.33
CA ASP A 592 -25.54 -2.17 -51.89
C ASP A 592 -25.80 -2.38 -53.39
N SER A 593 -27.06 -2.21 -53.78
CA SER A 593 -27.59 -2.38 -55.13
C SER A 593 -27.52 -3.81 -55.70
N GLN A 594 -27.15 -4.82 -54.88
CA GLN A 594 -27.13 -6.21 -55.32
C GLN A 594 -28.47 -6.92 -55.12
N TYR A 595 -28.80 -7.81 -56.05
CA TYR A 595 -29.88 -8.77 -55.87
C TYR A 595 -29.46 -9.81 -54.83
N ALA A 596 -30.15 -9.83 -53.69
CA ALA A 596 -29.80 -10.63 -52.53
C ALA A 596 -30.99 -11.42 -51.99
N GLU A 597 -30.68 -12.46 -51.23
CA GLU A 597 -31.62 -13.33 -50.53
C GLU A 597 -31.27 -13.33 -49.04
N VAL A 598 -32.22 -12.91 -48.21
CA VAL A 598 -32.10 -13.00 -46.75
C VAL A 598 -33.21 -13.88 -46.20
N ARG A 599 -32.81 -14.81 -45.33
CA ARG A 599 -33.70 -15.76 -44.67
C ARG A 599 -33.78 -15.43 -43.19
N GLY A 600 -34.99 -15.42 -42.64
CA GLY A 600 -35.20 -15.17 -41.21
C GLY A 600 -36.67 -15.17 -40.81
N ILE A 601 -36.92 -15.00 -39.52
CA ILE A 601 -38.28 -14.94 -38.97
C ILE A 601 -38.69 -13.49 -38.77
N ILE A 602 -39.85 -13.10 -39.28
CA ILE A 602 -40.41 -11.76 -39.00
C ILE A 602 -40.92 -11.75 -37.56
N THR A 603 -40.26 -11.03 -36.66
CA THR A 603 -40.65 -10.94 -35.24
C THR A 603 -41.60 -9.76 -34.99
N ALA A 604 -41.40 -8.64 -35.69
CA ALA A 604 -42.24 -7.46 -35.58
C ALA A 604 -42.54 -6.85 -36.96
N VAL A 605 -43.68 -6.18 -37.07
CA VAL A 605 -44.10 -5.45 -38.27
C VAL A 605 -44.57 -4.05 -37.86
N GLN A 606 -43.94 -3.03 -38.43
CA GLN A 606 -44.26 -1.61 -38.25
C GLN A 606 -44.37 -0.98 -39.64
N THR A 607 -45.58 -0.61 -40.07
CA THR A 607 -45.86 -0.05 -41.41
C THR A 607 -45.23 -0.88 -42.54
N ASN A 608 -44.13 -0.41 -43.13
CA ASN A 608 -43.39 -1.08 -44.21
C ASN A 608 -42.04 -1.68 -43.77
N THR A 609 -41.75 -1.66 -42.47
CA THR A 609 -40.54 -2.23 -41.87
C THR A 609 -40.88 -3.49 -41.10
N VAL A 610 -40.11 -4.55 -41.34
CA VAL A 610 -40.16 -5.80 -40.57
C VAL A 610 -38.88 -5.99 -39.80
N THR A 611 -38.98 -6.36 -38.52
CA THR A 611 -37.81 -6.84 -37.78
C THR A 611 -37.64 -8.31 -38.11
N LEU A 612 -36.50 -8.64 -38.74
CA LEU A 612 -36.15 -9.98 -39.17
C LEU A 612 -35.08 -10.54 -38.23
N LEU A 613 -35.37 -11.69 -37.61
CA LEU A 613 -34.39 -12.46 -36.87
C LEU A 613 -33.66 -13.40 -37.84
N THR A 614 -32.38 -13.14 -38.07
CA THR A 614 -31.47 -13.98 -38.85
C THR A 614 -30.59 -14.83 -37.93
N ASP A 615 -29.69 -15.62 -38.51
CA ASP A 615 -28.68 -16.40 -37.78
C ASP A 615 -27.65 -15.53 -37.03
N GLY A 616 -27.42 -14.30 -37.50
CA GLY A 616 -26.50 -13.34 -36.90
C GLY A 616 -27.12 -12.37 -35.89
N GLY A 617 -28.46 -12.28 -35.83
CA GLY A 617 -29.15 -11.36 -34.92
C GLY A 617 -30.43 -10.76 -35.52
N LYS A 618 -30.97 -9.71 -34.87
CA LYS A 618 -32.13 -8.96 -35.37
C LYS A 618 -31.69 -7.83 -36.28
N ILE A 619 -32.33 -7.71 -37.43
CA ILE A 619 -32.14 -6.61 -38.38
C ILE A 619 -33.50 -6.04 -38.80
N ASN A 620 -33.59 -4.72 -38.90
CA ASN A 620 -34.77 -4.06 -39.42
C ASN A 620 -34.69 -3.98 -40.94
N VAL A 621 -35.71 -4.50 -41.61
CA VAL A 621 -35.79 -4.62 -43.06
C VAL A 621 -36.99 -3.82 -43.56
N GLN A 622 -36.73 -2.74 -44.27
CA GLN A 622 -37.77 -1.98 -44.93
C GLN A 622 -38.11 -2.59 -46.29
N VAL A 623 -39.35 -3.05 -46.42
CA VAL A 623 -39.88 -3.77 -47.58
C VAL A 623 -40.76 -2.81 -48.38
N HIS A 624 -40.33 -2.46 -49.59
CA HIS A 624 -41.13 -1.60 -50.47
C HIS A 624 -42.12 -2.42 -51.32
N ASN A 625 -43.16 -1.77 -51.83
CA ASN A 625 -44.19 -2.36 -52.70
C ASN A 625 -44.94 -3.57 -52.09
N THR A 626 -44.94 -3.71 -50.76
CA THR A 626 -45.71 -4.74 -50.04
C THR A 626 -46.62 -4.07 -49.01
N SER A 627 -47.89 -4.46 -48.95
CA SER A 627 -48.84 -3.89 -47.99
C SER A 627 -48.55 -4.36 -46.56
N GLU A 628 -48.77 -3.48 -45.58
CA GLU A 628 -48.66 -3.82 -44.15
C GLU A 628 -49.54 -5.01 -43.78
N ALA A 629 -50.75 -5.12 -44.36
CA ALA A 629 -51.65 -6.25 -44.13
C ALA A 629 -51.03 -7.59 -44.56
N THR A 630 -50.28 -7.62 -45.66
CA THR A 630 -49.54 -8.81 -46.10
C THR A 630 -48.41 -9.14 -45.14
N LEU A 631 -47.62 -8.13 -44.73
CA LEU A 631 -46.50 -8.32 -43.81
C LEU A 631 -46.97 -8.82 -42.43
N ARG A 632 -48.09 -8.29 -41.91
CA ARG A 632 -48.69 -8.74 -40.64
C ARG A 632 -49.14 -10.20 -40.70
N ARG A 633 -49.61 -10.70 -41.85
CA ARG A 633 -49.93 -12.13 -42.03
C ARG A 633 -48.70 -13.04 -42.01
N LEU A 634 -47.53 -12.48 -42.32
CA LEU A 634 -46.24 -13.17 -42.30
C LEU A 634 -45.49 -12.97 -40.97
N GLN A 635 -46.07 -12.29 -39.99
CA GLN A 635 -45.48 -12.18 -38.67
C GLN A 635 -45.35 -13.59 -38.04
N ASN A 636 -44.24 -13.84 -37.34
CA ASN A 636 -43.84 -15.13 -36.79
C ASN A 636 -43.66 -16.26 -37.82
N THR A 637 -43.48 -15.91 -39.10
CA THR A 637 -43.27 -16.86 -40.20
C THR A 637 -41.81 -16.86 -40.62
N LEU A 638 -41.26 -18.03 -40.93
CA LEU A 638 -39.95 -18.13 -41.59
C LEU A 638 -40.13 -17.73 -43.05
N VAL A 639 -39.51 -16.62 -43.42
CA VAL A 639 -39.61 -16.06 -44.76
C VAL A 639 -38.25 -16.04 -45.44
N ARG A 640 -38.29 -16.12 -46.76
CA ARG A 640 -37.17 -15.84 -47.64
C ARG A 640 -37.50 -14.59 -48.43
N ILE A 641 -36.73 -13.53 -48.22
CA ILE A 641 -36.90 -12.23 -48.86
C ILE A 641 -35.84 -12.13 -49.96
N ARG A 642 -36.28 -12.02 -51.22
CA ARG A 642 -35.41 -11.83 -52.39
C ARG A 642 -35.70 -10.48 -53.02
N GLY A 643 -34.67 -9.69 -53.32
CA GLY A 643 -34.86 -8.39 -53.95
C GLY A 643 -33.54 -7.64 -54.09
N CYS A 644 -33.61 -6.42 -54.59
CA CYS A 644 -32.44 -5.53 -54.58
C CYS A 644 -32.24 -4.98 -53.16
N LEU A 645 -31.09 -5.31 -52.57
CA LEU A 645 -30.68 -4.86 -51.25
C LEU A 645 -30.04 -3.48 -51.36
N LEU A 646 -30.57 -2.53 -50.60
CA LEU A 646 -30.00 -1.19 -50.45
C LEU A 646 -29.65 -0.97 -48.98
N ALA A 647 -28.50 -0.37 -48.73
CA ALA A 647 -28.09 0.01 -47.38
C ALA A 647 -28.94 1.17 -46.86
N GLU A 648 -29.27 1.18 -45.57
CA GLU A 648 -29.78 2.38 -44.92
C GLU A 648 -28.62 3.24 -44.42
N TRP A 649 -28.71 4.54 -44.62
CA TRP A 649 -27.64 5.47 -44.28
C TRP A 649 -28.21 6.83 -43.88
N ASP A 650 -27.42 7.59 -43.13
CA ASP A 650 -27.78 8.92 -42.68
C ASP A 650 -27.40 9.98 -43.73
N ALA A 651 -28.37 10.77 -44.17
CA ALA A 651 -28.19 11.77 -45.23
C ALA A 651 -27.17 12.87 -44.89
N GLN A 652 -27.00 13.21 -43.61
CA GLN A 652 -26.09 14.28 -43.17
C GLN A 652 -24.67 13.76 -42.96
N THR A 653 -24.53 12.59 -42.32
CA THR A 653 -23.21 12.04 -41.98
C THR A 653 -22.67 11.08 -43.04
N ARG A 654 -23.51 10.65 -44.00
CA ARG A 654 -23.23 9.60 -45.00
C ARG A 654 -22.80 8.26 -44.39
N GLN A 655 -23.12 8.02 -43.12
CA GLN A 655 -22.80 6.77 -42.44
C GLN A 655 -23.93 5.75 -42.56
N VAL A 656 -23.58 4.47 -42.68
CA VAL A 656 -24.53 3.35 -42.67
C VAL A 656 -25.24 3.28 -41.31
N ARG A 657 -26.56 3.16 -41.33
CA ARG A 657 -27.37 2.86 -40.14
C ARG A 657 -27.30 1.36 -39.87
N VAL A 658 -26.37 1.01 -38.99
CA VAL A 658 -26.13 -0.38 -38.59
C VAL A 658 -27.43 -1.01 -38.06
N GLY A 659 -27.83 -2.13 -38.66
CA GLY A 659 -29.05 -2.84 -38.28
C GLY A 659 -30.30 -2.45 -39.07
N GLU A 660 -30.19 -1.57 -40.07
CA GLU A 660 -31.30 -1.18 -40.96
C GLU A 660 -30.92 -1.44 -42.43
N ILE A 661 -31.77 -2.14 -43.18
CA ILE A 661 -31.62 -2.38 -44.62
C ILE A 661 -32.93 -2.20 -45.38
N LYS A 662 -32.85 -1.97 -46.69
CA LYS A 662 -34.00 -1.85 -47.59
C LYS A 662 -33.99 -2.97 -48.62
N PHE A 663 -35.14 -3.60 -48.83
CA PHE A 663 -35.39 -4.39 -50.04
C PHE A 663 -36.36 -3.65 -50.97
N ARG A 664 -35.90 -3.42 -52.20
CA ARG A 664 -36.72 -2.91 -53.31
C ARG A 664 -37.16 -4.06 -54.21
N ASN A 665 -38.40 -3.95 -54.71
CA ASN A 665 -39.11 -5.00 -55.45
C ASN A 665 -38.97 -6.40 -54.82
N PRO A 666 -39.24 -6.56 -53.50
CA PRO A 666 -39.05 -7.81 -52.81
C PRO A 666 -40.07 -8.86 -53.26
N VAL A 667 -39.59 -10.08 -53.46
CA VAL A 667 -40.38 -11.31 -53.49
C VAL A 667 -40.22 -11.97 -52.13
N ILE A 668 -41.31 -12.03 -51.37
CA ILE A 668 -41.34 -12.66 -50.04
C ILE A 668 -42.04 -14.01 -50.16
N GLU A 669 -41.29 -15.07 -49.92
CA GLU A 669 -41.80 -16.45 -49.87
C GLU A 669 -41.88 -16.92 -48.43
N ALA A 670 -43.05 -17.40 -48.02
CA ALA A 670 -43.20 -18.13 -46.76
C ALA A 670 -42.68 -19.55 -46.95
N GLU A 671 -41.57 -19.90 -46.28
CA GLU A 671 -41.06 -21.27 -46.30
C GLU A 671 -41.88 -22.18 -45.38
N GLN A 672 -42.36 -21.63 -44.26
CA GLN A 672 -43.15 -22.37 -43.27
C GLN A 672 -44.18 -21.44 -42.64
N LEU A 673 -45.46 -21.66 -42.94
CA LEU A 673 -46.59 -20.93 -42.34
C LEU A 673 -46.54 -21.01 -40.80
N PRO A 674 -46.98 -19.96 -40.09
CA PRO A 674 -46.90 -19.91 -38.63
C PRO A 674 -47.73 -21.05 -38.04
N VAL A 675 -47.17 -21.75 -37.05
CA VAL A 675 -47.92 -22.78 -36.32
C VAL A 675 -49.10 -22.08 -35.63
N ALA A 676 -50.33 -22.47 -35.97
CA ALA A 676 -51.56 -21.81 -35.49
C ALA A 676 -51.66 -21.74 -33.96
N GLU A 677 -51.02 -22.68 -33.26
CA GLU A 677 -50.76 -22.61 -31.82
C GLU A 677 -49.25 -22.70 -31.53
N PRO A 678 -48.61 -21.65 -30.97
CA PRO A 678 -47.17 -21.67 -30.67
C PRO A 678 -46.75 -22.88 -29.80
N PHE A 679 -47.60 -23.33 -28.87
CA PHE A 679 -47.34 -24.46 -27.98
C PHE A 679 -47.53 -25.85 -28.60
N ALA A 680 -47.96 -25.92 -29.87
CA ALA A 680 -47.95 -27.15 -30.67
C ALA A 680 -46.58 -27.43 -31.31
N ALA A 681 -45.57 -26.59 -31.07
CA ALA A 681 -44.18 -26.84 -31.46
C ALA A 681 -43.65 -28.19 -30.94
N PRO A 682 -42.71 -28.84 -31.66
CA PRO A 682 -42.14 -30.13 -31.27
C PRO A 682 -41.51 -30.04 -29.88
N VAL A 683 -41.88 -30.99 -29.01
CA VAL A 683 -41.34 -31.12 -27.66
C VAL A 683 -39.91 -31.65 -27.76
N LYS A 684 -38.94 -30.94 -27.19
CA LYS A 684 -37.56 -31.38 -27.05
C LYS A 684 -37.12 -31.30 -25.59
N THR A 685 -36.30 -32.25 -25.15
CA THR A 685 -35.58 -32.10 -23.88
C THR A 685 -34.39 -31.16 -24.06
N ILE A 686 -33.88 -30.57 -22.98
CA ILE A 686 -32.65 -29.76 -23.02
C ILE A 686 -31.47 -30.55 -23.57
N ALA A 687 -31.43 -31.87 -23.30
CA ALA A 687 -30.39 -32.75 -23.83
C ALA A 687 -30.48 -32.94 -25.35
N ASP A 688 -31.70 -33.00 -25.90
CA ASP A 688 -31.92 -33.22 -27.33
C ASP A 688 -31.54 -31.98 -28.17
N LEU A 689 -31.54 -30.78 -27.58
CA LEU A 689 -31.04 -29.57 -28.24
C LEU A 689 -29.54 -29.64 -28.54
N LEU A 690 -28.79 -30.40 -27.74
CA LEU A 690 -27.34 -30.57 -27.88
C LEU A 690 -26.96 -31.84 -28.66
N ARG A 691 -27.95 -32.60 -29.15
CA ARG A 691 -27.74 -33.82 -29.94
C ARG A 691 -27.93 -33.51 -31.43
N PHE A 692 -27.30 -34.34 -32.26
CA PHE A 692 -27.50 -34.31 -33.71
C PHE A 692 -28.96 -34.56 -34.06
N ASP A 693 -29.54 -33.67 -34.87
CA ASP A 693 -30.90 -33.78 -35.39
C ASP A 693 -30.88 -33.47 -36.89
N LEU A 694 -31.22 -34.47 -37.69
CA LEU A 694 -31.27 -34.40 -39.17
C LEU A 694 -32.27 -33.37 -39.68
N HIS A 695 -33.24 -32.96 -38.86
CA HIS A 695 -34.29 -32.03 -39.20
C HIS A 695 -34.17 -30.68 -38.46
N ALA A 696 -33.10 -30.46 -37.68
CA ALA A 696 -32.90 -29.20 -36.97
C ALA A 696 -32.65 -28.05 -37.95
N SER A 697 -33.60 -27.11 -37.99
CA SER A 697 -33.42 -25.79 -38.60
C SER A 697 -33.11 -24.79 -37.49
N GLY A 698 -32.13 -23.89 -37.71
CA GLY A 698 -31.79 -22.80 -36.78
C GLY A 698 -32.93 -21.80 -36.51
N PHE A 699 -34.05 -21.93 -37.23
CA PHE A 699 -35.25 -21.11 -37.07
C PHE A 699 -36.47 -21.92 -36.59
N GLN A 700 -36.34 -23.22 -36.32
CA GLN A 700 -37.46 -24.03 -35.85
C GLN A 700 -37.72 -23.74 -34.37
N ARG A 701 -38.93 -23.29 -34.05
CA ARG A 701 -39.37 -23.18 -32.65
C ARG A 701 -39.49 -24.57 -32.03
N VAL A 702 -38.97 -24.71 -30.83
CA VAL A 702 -39.02 -25.95 -30.04
C VAL A 702 -39.69 -25.65 -28.71
N LYS A 703 -40.46 -26.61 -28.20
CA LYS A 703 -41.05 -26.53 -26.87
C LYS A 703 -40.17 -27.30 -25.89
N VAL A 704 -39.72 -26.62 -24.85
CA VAL A 704 -38.99 -27.21 -23.72
C VAL A 704 -39.80 -26.96 -22.45
N SER A 705 -40.09 -28.03 -21.72
CA SER A 705 -40.74 -27.94 -20.42
C SER A 705 -39.69 -28.06 -19.32
N GLY A 706 -39.78 -27.21 -18.31
CA GLY A 706 -38.84 -27.21 -17.20
C GLY A 706 -39.30 -26.32 -16.05
N GLN A 707 -38.42 -26.18 -15.07
CA GLN A 707 -38.65 -25.34 -13.90
C GLN A 707 -37.78 -24.09 -13.94
N VAL A 708 -38.35 -22.92 -13.66
CA VAL A 708 -37.59 -21.67 -13.52
C VAL A 708 -36.76 -21.73 -12.24
N VAL A 709 -35.44 -21.73 -12.37
CA VAL A 709 -34.49 -21.81 -11.25
C VAL A 709 -33.87 -20.46 -10.87
N HIS A 710 -33.88 -19.50 -11.81
CA HIS A 710 -33.56 -18.09 -11.56
C HIS A 710 -34.32 -17.22 -12.56
N ALA A 711 -34.75 -16.03 -12.12
CA ALA A 711 -35.45 -15.05 -12.92
C ALA A 711 -34.69 -13.72 -12.84
N GLY A 712 -34.10 -13.30 -13.96
CA GLY A 712 -33.57 -11.96 -14.15
C GLY A 712 -34.56 -11.08 -14.91
N ASP A 713 -34.18 -9.82 -15.15
CA ASP A 713 -35.06 -8.85 -15.82
C ASP A 713 -35.29 -9.19 -17.31
N ASP A 714 -34.23 -9.56 -18.03
CA ASP A 714 -34.28 -9.86 -19.48
C ASP A 714 -33.95 -11.33 -19.83
N GLU A 715 -33.53 -12.13 -18.85
CA GLU A 715 -33.09 -13.51 -19.06
C GLU A 715 -33.54 -14.39 -17.89
N PHE A 716 -34.11 -15.55 -18.23
CA PHE A 716 -34.57 -16.55 -17.27
C PHE A 716 -33.77 -17.83 -17.41
N PHE A 717 -33.58 -18.52 -16.28
CA PHE A 717 -32.86 -19.79 -16.21
C PHE A 717 -33.86 -20.90 -15.92
N LEU A 718 -33.90 -21.86 -16.83
CA LEU A 718 -34.75 -23.03 -16.80
C LEU A 718 -33.92 -24.28 -16.54
N MET A 719 -34.42 -25.20 -15.73
CA MET A 719 -33.79 -26.50 -15.52
C MET A 719 -34.78 -27.64 -15.77
N SER A 720 -34.31 -28.67 -16.47
CA SER A 720 -35.08 -29.89 -16.76
C SER A 720 -34.13 -31.08 -16.83
N ASP A 721 -34.49 -32.21 -16.23
CA ASP A 721 -33.68 -33.44 -16.18
C ASP A 721 -32.21 -33.22 -15.76
N GLY A 722 -31.97 -32.26 -14.87
CA GLY A 722 -30.63 -31.97 -14.35
C GLY A 722 -29.70 -31.26 -15.34
N ARG A 723 -30.23 -30.69 -16.42
CA ARG A 723 -29.54 -29.77 -17.34
C ARG A 723 -30.17 -28.39 -17.31
N GLY A 724 -29.34 -27.37 -17.49
CA GLY A 724 -29.76 -25.98 -17.55
C GLY A 724 -29.97 -25.48 -18.98
N LEU A 725 -30.90 -24.54 -19.15
CA LEU A 725 -31.21 -23.83 -20.39
C LEU A 725 -31.56 -22.38 -20.01
N ARG A 726 -31.16 -21.43 -20.85
CA ARG A 726 -31.58 -20.03 -20.69
C ARG A 726 -32.69 -19.70 -21.67
N PHE A 727 -33.56 -18.75 -21.34
CA PHE A 727 -34.49 -18.22 -22.32
C PHE A 727 -34.67 -16.72 -22.15
N ARG A 728 -34.85 -16.04 -23.28
CA ARG A 728 -35.13 -14.61 -23.35
C ARG A 728 -36.54 -14.43 -23.90
N PRO A 729 -37.45 -13.87 -23.10
CA PRO A 729 -38.84 -13.80 -23.51
C PRO A 729 -39.04 -12.78 -24.63
N ALA A 730 -40.02 -13.02 -25.50
CA ALA A 730 -40.38 -12.08 -26.56
C ALA A 730 -41.13 -10.84 -26.03
N ASP A 731 -41.92 -11.03 -24.96
CA ASP A 731 -42.70 -10.01 -24.27
C ASP A 731 -42.37 -10.02 -22.77
N LEU A 732 -42.76 -9.00 -22.01
CA LEU A 732 -42.66 -9.02 -20.55
C LEU A 732 -43.49 -10.18 -19.97
N ILE A 733 -42.84 -11.08 -19.23
CA ILE A 733 -43.50 -12.25 -18.60
C ILE A 733 -43.30 -12.20 -17.09
N ASN A 734 -44.40 -12.31 -16.34
CA ASN A 734 -44.36 -12.47 -14.89
C ASN A 734 -44.21 -13.94 -14.52
N LEU A 735 -42.96 -14.41 -14.41
CA LEU A 735 -42.62 -15.74 -13.89
C LEU A 735 -41.86 -15.61 -12.58
N SER A 736 -42.14 -16.50 -11.64
CA SER A 736 -41.43 -16.57 -10.36
C SER A 736 -40.51 -17.79 -10.32
N VAL A 737 -39.44 -17.68 -9.53
CA VAL A 737 -38.55 -18.81 -9.23
C VAL A 737 -39.37 -19.95 -8.61
N GLY A 738 -39.19 -21.17 -9.14
CA GLY A 738 -39.94 -22.37 -8.76
C GLY A 738 -41.13 -22.70 -9.68
N ASP A 739 -41.50 -21.81 -10.60
CA ASP A 739 -42.58 -22.07 -11.56
C ASP A 739 -42.20 -23.15 -12.57
N LEU A 740 -43.12 -24.08 -12.81
CA LEU A 740 -43.06 -25.03 -13.92
C LEU A 740 -43.62 -24.34 -15.16
N VAL A 741 -42.87 -24.36 -16.25
CA VAL A 741 -43.21 -23.63 -17.47
C VAL A 741 -42.99 -24.48 -18.71
N ASP A 742 -43.87 -24.32 -19.67
CA ASP A 742 -43.60 -24.66 -21.07
C ASP A 742 -43.00 -23.43 -21.73
N VAL A 743 -41.81 -23.55 -22.32
CA VAL A 743 -41.13 -22.47 -23.04
C VAL A 743 -41.02 -22.86 -24.50
N VAL A 744 -41.55 -22.01 -25.38
CA VAL A 744 -41.45 -22.17 -26.83
C VAL A 744 -40.58 -21.06 -27.39
N GLY A 745 -39.42 -21.40 -27.94
CA GLY A 745 -38.52 -20.42 -28.53
C GLY A 745 -37.63 -21.01 -29.60
N ILE A 746 -36.76 -20.18 -30.14
CA ILE A 746 -35.81 -20.57 -31.18
C ILE A 746 -34.48 -20.93 -30.48
N PRO A 747 -33.97 -22.17 -30.65
CA PRO A 747 -32.78 -22.62 -29.96
C PRO A 747 -31.50 -22.06 -30.58
N ASP A 748 -30.66 -21.48 -29.73
CA ASP A 748 -29.29 -21.08 -30.00
C ASP A 748 -28.35 -21.88 -29.10
N VAL A 749 -27.46 -22.66 -29.72
CA VAL A 749 -26.51 -23.56 -29.05
C VAL A 749 -25.06 -23.09 -29.15
N SER A 750 -24.84 -21.83 -29.53
CA SER A 750 -23.49 -21.25 -29.70
C SER A 750 -22.78 -20.89 -28.39
N GLY A 751 -23.50 -20.96 -27.26
CA GLY A 751 -23.03 -20.58 -25.91
C GLY A 751 -22.74 -21.76 -24.96
N PRO A 752 -22.40 -21.47 -23.69
CA PRO A 752 -22.10 -22.49 -22.67
C PRO A 752 -23.32 -23.35 -22.30
N SER A 753 -24.53 -22.78 -22.32
CA SER A 753 -25.80 -23.51 -22.31
C SER A 753 -26.66 -23.08 -23.50
N PRO A 754 -27.61 -23.92 -23.95
CA PRO A 754 -28.59 -23.52 -24.96
C PRO A 754 -29.43 -22.34 -24.48
N VAL A 755 -29.71 -21.41 -25.40
CA VAL A 755 -30.59 -20.26 -25.16
C VAL A 755 -31.80 -20.35 -26.08
N LEU A 756 -33.01 -20.16 -25.55
CA LEU A 756 -34.22 -19.97 -26.36
C LEU A 756 -34.46 -18.46 -26.53
N HIS A 757 -34.30 -17.95 -27.74
CA HIS A 757 -34.65 -16.57 -28.10
C HIS A 757 -36.12 -16.48 -28.52
N GLU A 758 -36.69 -15.27 -28.43
CA GLU A 758 -38.10 -15.00 -28.77
C GLU A 758 -39.06 -15.96 -28.06
N ALA A 759 -38.74 -16.25 -26.79
CA ALA A 759 -39.40 -17.31 -26.05
C ALA A 759 -40.79 -16.86 -25.59
N LEU A 760 -41.79 -17.68 -25.85
CA LEU A 760 -43.11 -17.60 -25.23
C LEU A 760 -43.12 -18.61 -24.09
N ALA A 761 -43.36 -18.14 -22.87
CA ALA A 761 -43.43 -18.99 -21.70
C ALA A 761 -44.86 -19.02 -21.15
N ARG A 762 -45.32 -20.21 -20.79
CA ARG A 762 -46.60 -20.41 -20.11
C ARG A 762 -46.39 -21.23 -18.85
N LYS A 763 -46.86 -20.71 -17.72
CA LYS A 763 -46.87 -21.42 -16.45
C LYS A 763 -47.83 -22.62 -16.50
N THR A 764 -47.32 -23.79 -16.15
CA THR A 764 -48.06 -25.06 -16.05
C THR A 764 -48.22 -25.52 -14.59
N GLY A 765 -47.45 -24.96 -13.66
CA GLY A 765 -47.55 -25.23 -12.22
C GLY A 765 -46.44 -24.54 -11.44
N SER A 766 -46.21 -24.98 -10.21
CA SER A 766 -45.06 -24.58 -9.38
C SER A 766 -44.59 -25.79 -8.58
N ALA A 767 -43.28 -25.92 -8.38
CA ALA A 767 -42.65 -26.99 -7.63
C ALA A 767 -41.52 -26.42 -6.74
N PRO A 768 -41.11 -27.10 -5.66
CA PRO A 768 -39.92 -26.73 -4.92
C PRO A 768 -38.68 -26.82 -5.81
N LEU A 769 -37.71 -25.92 -5.59
CA LEU A 769 -36.48 -25.89 -6.37
C LEU A 769 -35.72 -27.22 -6.28
N PRO A 770 -35.05 -27.63 -7.38
CA PRO A 770 -34.36 -28.89 -7.45
C PRO A 770 -33.14 -28.89 -6.50
N MET A 771 -32.72 -30.08 -6.05
CA MET A 771 -31.56 -30.20 -5.16
C MET A 771 -30.32 -29.61 -5.82
N ALA A 772 -29.64 -28.73 -5.08
CA ALA A 772 -28.39 -28.12 -5.52
C ALA A 772 -27.26 -29.15 -5.51
N ARG A 773 -26.40 -29.10 -6.53
CA ARG A 773 -25.25 -29.99 -6.65
C ARG A 773 -24.00 -29.40 -6.00
N PRO A 774 -23.19 -30.18 -5.28
CA PRO A 774 -21.95 -29.67 -4.70
C PRO A 774 -20.95 -29.27 -5.78
N TRP A 775 -20.30 -28.14 -5.58
CA TRP A 775 -19.14 -27.71 -6.35
C TRP A 775 -17.86 -28.05 -5.54
N PRO A 776 -16.83 -28.71 -6.10
CA PRO A 776 -16.57 -29.07 -7.49
C PRO A 776 -16.54 -30.61 -7.68
N ASP A 777 -17.65 -31.25 -8.01
CA ASP A 777 -17.59 -32.65 -8.44
C ASP A 777 -16.82 -32.73 -9.77
N ALA A 778 -15.63 -33.34 -9.72
CA ALA A 778 -14.62 -33.39 -10.79
C ALA A 778 -15.05 -34.15 -12.06
N GLU A 779 -16.29 -34.65 -12.12
CA GLU A 779 -16.82 -35.46 -13.22
C GLU A 779 -17.46 -34.64 -14.35
N PHE A 780 -17.75 -33.34 -14.16
CA PHE A 780 -18.39 -32.53 -15.20
C PHE A 780 -17.47 -31.42 -15.75
N SER A 781 -17.23 -31.44 -17.06
CA SER A 781 -16.67 -30.31 -17.81
C SER A 781 -17.45 -29.03 -17.47
N ARG A 782 -16.76 -27.89 -17.24
CA ARG A 782 -17.37 -26.60 -16.83
C ARG A 782 -18.60 -26.19 -17.66
N ASN A 783 -18.66 -26.57 -18.93
CA ASN A 783 -19.77 -26.32 -19.84
C ASN A 783 -21.09 -27.01 -19.42
N GLY A 784 -21.05 -28.06 -18.60
CA GLY A 784 -22.25 -28.78 -18.13
C GLY A 784 -22.90 -28.20 -16.86
N LEU A 785 -22.27 -27.20 -16.23
CA LEU A 785 -22.78 -26.56 -15.00
C LEU A 785 -23.56 -25.28 -15.28
N ASP A 786 -23.50 -24.73 -16.50
CA ASP A 786 -24.23 -23.50 -16.83
C ASP A 786 -25.75 -23.67 -16.70
N ALA A 787 -26.38 -22.68 -16.08
CA ALA A 787 -27.80 -22.69 -15.69
C ALA A 787 -28.18 -23.81 -14.70
N ALA A 788 -27.21 -24.48 -14.06
CA ALA A 788 -27.48 -25.47 -13.01
C ALA A 788 -27.43 -24.85 -11.62
N ARG A 789 -28.27 -25.37 -10.71
CA ARG A 789 -28.26 -25.00 -9.30
C ARG A 789 -27.13 -25.71 -8.56
N VAL A 790 -26.19 -24.95 -8.01
CA VAL A 790 -25.00 -25.45 -7.32
C VAL A 790 -24.93 -24.93 -5.88
N VAL A 791 -24.30 -25.70 -5.02
CA VAL A 791 -23.96 -25.31 -3.65
C VAL A 791 -22.45 -25.19 -3.51
N VAL A 792 -22.00 -24.07 -2.95
CA VAL A 792 -20.59 -23.71 -2.83
C VAL A 792 -20.28 -23.27 -1.41
N ASP A 793 -19.25 -23.86 -0.82
CA ASP A 793 -18.70 -23.42 0.47
C ASP A 793 -17.53 -22.47 0.22
N ALA A 794 -17.66 -21.24 0.72
CA ALA A 794 -16.80 -20.12 0.39
C ALA A 794 -16.46 -19.26 1.60
N ARG A 795 -15.34 -18.56 1.56
CA ARG A 795 -15.04 -17.48 2.50
C ARG A 795 -15.44 -16.14 1.88
N LEU A 796 -16.22 -15.35 2.61
CA LEU A 796 -16.57 -13.99 2.22
C LEU A 796 -15.37 -13.07 2.41
N ILE A 797 -14.92 -12.39 1.35
CA ILE A 797 -13.80 -11.43 1.40
C ILE A 797 -14.30 -10.00 1.26
N GLY A 798 -15.31 -9.78 0.43
CA GLY A 798 -15.83 -8.46 0.10
C GLY A 798 -17.34 -8.48 -0.13
N ILE A 799 -17.97 -7.33 0.12
CA ILE A 799 -19.34 -7.05 -0.26
C ILE A 799 -19.31 -5.66 -0.88
N HIS A 800 -19.78 -5.54 -2.11
CA HIS A 800 -19.92 -4.25 -2.78
C HIS A 800 -21.22 -4.18 -3.56
N HIS A 801 -21.72 -2.97 -3.78
CA HIS A 801 -22.94 -2.71 -4.53
C HIS A 801 -22.55 -2.12 -5.89
N THR A 802 -23.10 -2.70 -6.94
CA THR A 802 -23.07 -2.15 -8.30
C THR A 802 -24.41 -1.49 -8.61
N ASP A 803 -24.51 -0.67 -9.66
CA ASP A 803 -25.77 -0.01 -10.03
C ASP A 803 -26.93 -1.00 -10.29
N MET A 804 -26.62 -2.27 -10.55
CA MET A 804 -27.58 -3.30 -10.96
C MET A 804 -27.85 -4.37 -9.87
N ALA A 805 -26.91 -4.62 -8.96
CA ALA A 805 -27.03 -5.67 -7.94
C ALA A 805 -25.97 -5.58 -6.81
N TRP A 806 -26.20 -6.27 -5.70
CA TRP A 806 -25.17 -6.57 -4.70
C TRP A 806 -24.26 -7.69 -5.19
N MET A 807 -22.96 -7.53 -4.94
CA MET A 807 -21.93 -8.50 -5.29
C MET A 807 -21.17 -8.95 -4.04
N LEU A 808 -21.06 -10.26 -3.87
CA LEU A 808 -20.29 -10.91 -2.82
C LEU A 808 -19.00 -11.45 -3.43
N ASP A 809 -17.85 -10.99 -2.93
CA ASP A 809 -16.55 -11.53 -3.30
C ASP A 809 -16.22 -12.71 -2.40
N LEU A 810 -15.97 -13.85 -3.04
CA LEU A 810 -15.91 -15.14 -2.37
C LEU A 810 -14.62 -15.86 -2.75
N GLN A 811 -14.07 -16.61 -1.81
CA GLN A 811 -12.87 -17.40 -2.04
C GLN A 811 -12.98 -18.82 -1.49
N THR A 812 -12.60 -19.77 -2.34
CA THR A 812 -12.45 -21.18 -1.97
C THR A 812 -11.06 -21.64 -2.42
N GLY A 813 -10.18 -21.97 -1.47
CA GLY A 813 -8.78 -22.27 -1.76
C GLY A 813 -8.07 -21.05 -2.36
N LEU A 814 -7.44 -21.22 -3.53
CA LEU A 814 -6.73 -20.16 -4.27
C LEU A 814 -7.62 -19.42 -5.28
N ARG A 815 -8.90 -19.79 -5.41
CA ARG A 815 -9.80 -19.23 -6.43
C ARG A 815 -10.75 -18.23 -5.82
N SER A 816 -10.91 -17.09 -6.50
CA SER A 816 -11.91 -16.08 -6.20
C SER A 816 -13.02 -16.12 -7.24
N TYR A 817 -14.26 -15.90 -6.81
CA TYR A 817 -15.44 -15.80 -7.68
C TYR A 817 -16.47 -14.87 -7.04
N GLN A 818 -17.46 -14.47 -7.83
CA GLN A 818 -18.46 -13.49 -7.43
C GLN A 818 -19.83 -14.15 -7.33
N ALA A 819 -20.63 -13.74 -6.36
CA ALA A 819 -22.06 -14.03 -6.32
C ALA A 819 -22.87 -12.75 -6.44
N LEU A 820 -23.84 -12.74 -7.35
CA LEU A 820 -24.76 -11.62 -7.57
C LEU A 820 -26.06 -11.84 -6.80
N PHE A 821 -26.60 -10.77 -6.26
CA PHE A 821 -27.78 -10.79 -5.41
C PHE A 821 -28.57 -9.49 -5.53
N ASN A 822 -29.86 -9.57 -5.88
CA ASN A 822 -30.65 -8.39 -6.25
C ASN A 822 -31.43 -7.75 -5.10
N THR A 823 -31.48 -8.36 -3.90
CA THR A 823 -32.26 -7.81 -2.78
C THR A 823 -31.37 -7.19 -1.70
N PRO A 824 -31.63 -5.94 -1.28
CA PRO A 824 -30.82 -5.24 -0.28
C PRO A 824 -31.24 -5.64 1.14
N GLU A 825 -31.15 -6.91 1.51
CA GLU A 825 -31.16 -7.25 2.93
C GLU A 825 -29.84 -6.77 3.55
N ASP A 826 -29.84 -6.45 4.85
CA ASP A 826 -28.73 -5.90 5.66
C ASP A 826 -27.53 -6.90 5.76
N LEU A 827 -26.98 -7.33 4.61
CA LEU A 827 -26.03 -8.43 4.43
C LEU A 827 -24.72 -8.17 5.17
N ALA A 828 -24.24 -6.93 5.14
CA ALA A 828 -23.04 -6.51 5.86
C ALA A 828 -23.20 -6.65 7.38
N ARG A 829 -24.42 -6.51 7.93
CA ARG A 829 -24.71 -6.75 9.35
C ARG A 829 -24.88 -8.24 9.67
N LYS A 830 -25.45 -9.01 8.73
CA LYS A 830 -25.77 -10.44 8.90
C LYS A 830 -24.54 -11.33 8.79
N PHE A 831 -23.57 -10.97 7.94
CA PHE A 831 -22.39 -11.77 7.63
C PHE A 831 -21.11 -10.92 7.66
N PRO A 832 -20.30 -10.98 8.74
CA PRO A 832 -19.04 -10.25 8.80
C PRO A 832 -18.03 -10.78 7.77
N LEU A 833 -17.19 -9.90 7.23
CA LEU A 833 -16.10 -10.28 6.33
C LEU A 833 -15.20 -11.34 6.98
N GLY A 834 -14.76 -12.30 6.18
CA GLY A 834 -14.00 -13.46 6.62
C GLY A 834 -14.85 -14.64 7.11
N SER A 835 -16.19 -14.51 7.17
CA SER A 835 -17.10 -15.62 7.46
C SER A 835 -17.02 -16.71 6.40
N ARG A 836 -17.17 -17.97 6.81
CA ARG A 836 -17.38 -19.09 5.91
C ARG A 836 -18.87 -19.24 5.67
N LEU A 837 -19.28 -19.09 4.41
CA LEU A 837 -20.66 -19.16 3.95
C LEU A 837 -20.85 -20.39 3.06
N ARG A 838 -22.03 -20.99 3.12
CA ARG A 838 -22.55 -21.93 2.13
C ARG A 838 -23.57 -21.20 1.29
N LEU A 839 -23.33 -21.16 0.00
CA LEU A 839 -24.12 -20.41 -0.96
C LEU A 839 -24.78 -21.37 -1.91
N THR A 840 -26.08 -21.20 -2.13
CA THR A 840 -26.85 -22.04 -3.05
C THR A 840 -27.39 -21.18 -4.19
N GLY A 841 -26.75 -21.19 -5.35
CA GLY A 841 -27.12 -20.32 -6.47
C GLY A 841 -27.08 -21.01 -7.81
N ILE A 842 -27.40 -20.27 -8.86
CA ILE A 842 -27.28 -20.74 -10.23
C ILE A 842 -25.90 -20.39 -10.76
N TYR A 843 -25.20 -21.39 -11.28
CA TYR A 843 -23.93 -21.17 -11.95
C TYR A 843 -24.20 -20.53 -13.31
N ALA A 844 -23.75 -19.28 -13.48
CA ALA A 844 -23.85 -18.55 -14.74
C ALA A 844 -22.44 -18.31 -15.29
N ALA A 845 -22.14 -18.95 -16.42
CA ALA A 845 -20.96 -18.64 -17.21
C ALA A 845 -21.15 -17.30 -17.94
N PRO A 846 -20.10 -16.49 -18.12
CA PRO A 846 -20.19 -15.19 -18.79
C PRO A 846 -20.67 -15.37 -20.24
N THR A 847 -21.67 -14.58 -20.63
CA THR A 847 -22.21 -14.54 -21.99
C THR A 847 -21.27 -13.76 -22.91
N ARG A 848 -21.08 -14.19 -24.17
CA ARG A 848 -20.25 -13.47 -25.16
C ARG A 848 -20.67 -12.00 -25.24
N GLY A 849 -19.75 -11.09 -24.97
CA GLY A 849 -19.95 -9.63 -25.05
C GLY A 849 -19.66 -8.86 -23.76
N GLN A 850 -19.65 -9.54 -22.61
CA GLN A 850 -19.23 -8.93 -21.33
C GLN A 850 -17.70 -9.05 -21.20
N LYS A 851 -16.99 -7.93 -20.99
CA LYS A 851 -15.56 -7.91 -20.66
C LYS A 851 -15.39 -8.47 -19.24
N SER A 852 -15.33 -9.79 -19.09
CA SER A 852 -14.82 -10.44 -17.88
C SER A 852 -13.91 -11.61 -18.26
N ASP A 853 -12.80 -11.73 -17.52
CA ASP A 853 -11.84 -12.83 -17.65
C ASP A 853 -12.57 -14.18 -17.59
N LEU A 854 -12.34 -15.04 -18.58
CA LEU A 854 -13.01 -16.36 -18.75
C LEU A 854 -12.65 -17.41 -17.68
N SER A 855 -12.02 -17.00 -16.59
CA SER A 855 -11.82 -17.77 -15.36
C SER A 855 -12.85 -17.45 -14.27
N SER A 856 -13.69 -16.42 -14.45
CA SER A 856 -14.75 -16.02 -13.52
C SER A 856 -16.12 -16.55 -13.96
N PHE A 857 -16.74 -17.39 -13.14
CA PHE A 857 -18.18 -17.64 -13.21
C PHE A 857 -18.85 -16.77 -12.14
N VAL A 858 -20.12 -16.47 -12.35
CA VAL A 858 -20.91 -15.74 -11.37
C VAL A 858 -21.99 -16.65 -10.81
N LEU A 859 -22.14 -16.64 -9.49
CA LEU A 859 -23.19 -17.38 -8.80
C LEU A 859 -24.41 -16.46 -8.61
N LEU A 860 -25.51 -16.73 -9.32
CA LEU A 860 -26.74 -15.94 -9.20
C LEU A 860 -27.57 -16.45 -8.01
N LEU A 861 -27.81 -15.58 -7.03
CA LEU A 861 -28.59 -15.89 -5.82
C LEU A 861 -30.01 -15.35 -5.96
N ASN A 862 -31.01 -16.14 -5.57
CA ASN A 862 -32.41 -15.73 -5.66
C ASN A 862 -32.86 -14.93 -4.42
N SER A 863 -32.40 -15.35 -3.24
CA SER A 863 -32.83 -14.76 -1.96
C SER A 863 -31.75 -14.86 -0.89
N ALA A 864 -31.89 -14.12 0.22
CA ALA A 864 -30.97 -14.24 1.34
C ALA A 864 -31.02 -15.63 2.01
N ALA A 865 -32.07 -16.41 1.77
CA ALA A 865 -32.16 -17.80 2.23
C ALA A 865 -31.16 -18.73 1.52
N ASP A 866 -30.64 -18.31 0.36
CA ASP A 866 -29.59 -19.04 -0.36
C ASP A 866 -28.20 -18.88 0.29
N ILE A 867 -28.08 -18.02 1.31
CA ILE A 867 -26.83 -17.74 2.04
C ILE A 867 -26.93 -18.31 3.46
N GLN A 868 -26.16 -19.36 3.72
CA GLN A 868 -26.06 -19.98 5.04
C GLN A 868 -24.69 -19.69 5.67
N LEU A 869 -24.69 -19.15 6.89
CA LEU A 869 -23.47 -18.97 7.68
C LEU A 869 -23.01 -20.31 8.25
N LEU A 870 -21.85 -20.80 7.81
CA LEU A 870 -21.24 -22.02 8.37
C LEU A 870 -20.36 -21.70 9.58
N GLU A 871 -19.52 -20.68 9.46
CA GLU A 871 -18.54 -20.32 10.48
C GLU A 871 -18.34 -18.80 10.52
N ARG A 872 -18.40 -18.20 11.71
CA ARG A 872 -18.00 -16.79 11.89
C ARG A 872 -16.47 -16.70 11.94
N PRO A 873 -15.88 -15.59 11.48
CA PRO A 873 -14.44 -15.41 11.58
C PRO A 873 -14.00 -15.54 13.04
N PRO A 874 -12.85 -16.20 13.32
CA PRO A 874 -12.31 -16.29 14.66
C PRO A 874 -12.18 -14.89 15.27
N TRP A 875 -12.53 -14.76 16.55
CA TRP A 875 -12.36 -13.49 17.26
C TRP A 875 -10.88 -13.11 17.43
N TRP A 876 -9.95 -14.05 17.21
CA TRP A 876 -8.51 -13.81 17.13
C TRP A 876 -8.13 -13.40 15.71
N ASN A 877 -7.82 -12.13 15.51
CA ASN A 877 -7.16 -11.64 14.31
C ASN A 877 -5.80 -11.02 14.69
N LEU A 878 -4.92 -10.80 13.71
CA LEU A 878 -3.57 -10.27 13.95
C LEU A 878 -3.60 -8.97 14.76
N ARG A 879 -4.58 -8.10 14.51
CA ARG A 879 -4.80 -6.85 15.24
C ARG A 879 -5.08 -7.08 16.73
N ARG A 880 -6.01 -7.98 17.08
CA ARG A 880 -6.35 -8.30 18.48
C ARG A 880 -5.21 -9.04 19.19
N LEU A 881 -4.47 -9.88 18.47
CA LEU A 881 -3.27 -10.53 18.99
C LEU A 881 -2.18 -9.50 19.29
N LEU A 882 -1.95 -8.53 18.39
CA LEU A 882 -1.06 -7.39 18.62
C LEU A 882 -1.49 -6.56 19.82
N PHE A 883 -2.78 -6.27 19.98
CA PHE A 883 -3.30 -5.58 21.17
C PHE A 883 -3.01 -6.35 22.47
N ILE A 884 -3.21 -7.67 22.47
CA ILE A 884 -2.91 -8.51 23.64
C ILE A 884 -1.41 -8.52 23.93
N VAL A 885 -0.56 -8.60 22.90
CA VAL A 885 0.89 -8.53 23.04
C VAL A 885 1.33 -7.18 23.61
N VAL A 886 0.80 -6.07 23.09
CA VAL A 886 1.08 -4.72 23.60
C VAL A 886 0.59 -4.56 25.04
N ALA A 887 -0.60 -5.05 25.38
CA ALA A 887 -1.12 -5.03 26.73
C ALA A 887 -0.27 -5.87 27.71
N LEU A 888 0.20 -7.03 27.27
CA LEU A 888 1.13 -7.87 28.03
C LEU A 888 2.50 -7.20 28.21
N LEU A 889 3.02 -6.52 27.18
CA LEU A 889 4.27 -5.75 27.27
C LEU A 889 4.13 -4.56 28.22
N LEU A 890 3.02 -3.83 28.16
CA LEU A 890 2.72 -2.75 29.11
C LEU A 890 2.55 -3.28 30.54
N GLY A 891 1.87 -4.41 30.70
CA GLY A 891 1.74 -5.09 31.99
C GLY A 891 3.09 -5.56 32.54
N LEU A 892 3.98 -6.07 31.68
CA LEU A 892 5.34 -6.46 32.04
C LEU A 892 6.17 -5.23 32.45
N LEU A 893 6.10 -4.13 31.70
CA LEU A 893 6.78 -2.88 32.04
C LEU A 893 6.27 -2.31 33.37
N ALA A 894 4.96 -2.35 33.61
CA ALA A 894 4.36 -1.95 34.87
C ALA A 894 4.80 -2.87 36.02
N ALA A 895 4.85 -4.19 35.81
CA ALA A 895 5.34 -5.15 36.79
C ALA A 895 6.83 -4.95 37.10
N VAL A 896 7.66 -4.70 36.09
CA VAL A 896 9.08 -4.37 36.26
C VAL A 896 9.23 -3.06 37.03
N GLY A 897 8.50 -2.01 36.66
CA GLY A 897 8.46 -0.74 37.39
C GLY A 897 7.99 -0.88 38.84
N TRP A 898 7.00 -1.75 39.07
CA TRP A 898 6.50 -2.06 40.41
C TRP A 898 7.53 -2.84 41.23
N ILE A 899 8.19 -3.84 40.63
CA ILE A 899 9.25 -4.62 41.28
C ILE A 899 10.45 -3.74 41.61
N THR A 900 10.86 -2.83 40.71
CA THR A 900 11.97 -1.91 40.98
C THR A 900 11.61 -0.90 42.07
N GLN A 901 10.41 -0.33 42.05
CA GLN A 901 9.92 0.51 43.15
C GLN A 901 9.83 -0.26 44.48
N LEU A 902 9.31 -1.49 44.46
CA LEU A 902 9.18 -2.32 45.64
C LEU A 902 10.56 -2.65 46.21
N ARG A 903 11.54 -3.00 45.35
CA ARG A 903 12.94 -3.21 45.76
C ARG A 903 13.54 -1.96 46.37
N HIS A 904 13.36 -0.78 45.75
CA HIS A 904 13.84 0.49 46.31
C HIS A 904 13.21 0.78 47.68
N LYS A 905 11.90 0.54 47.84
CA LYS A 905 11.17 0.78 49.09
C LYS A 905 11.54 -0.22 50.18
N VAL A 906 11.79 -1.47 49.79
CA VAL A 906 12.29 -2.52 50.70
C VAL A 906 13.72 -2.19 51.13
N GLU A 907 14.64 -1.85 50.22
CA GLU A 907 16.01 -1.45 50.57
C GLU A 907 16.06 -0.23 51.50
N GLN A 908 15.21 0.78 51.27
CA GLN A 908 15.08 1.92 52.17
C GLN A 908 14.61 1.52 53.57
N ARG A 909 13.60 0.64 53.67
CA ARG A 909 13.11 0.14 54.96
C ARG A 909 14.12 -0.77 55.65
N THR A 910 14.81 -1.64 54.92
CA THR A 910 15.86 -2.51 55.46
C THR A 910 17.00 -1.68 56.02
N ARG A 911 17.46 -0.64 55.33
CA ARG A 911 18.51 0.26 55.84
C ARG A 911 18.07 1.06 57.07
N LEU A 912 16.81 1.45 57.15
CA LEU A 912 16.25 2.12 58.34
C LEU A 912 16.16 1.16 59.52
N LEU A 913 15.67 -0.07 59.29
CA LEU A 913 15.57 -1.11 60.31
C LEU A 913 16.94 -1.59 60.79
N GLU A 914 17.94 -1.73 59.90
CA GLU A 914 19.32 -2.04 60.29
C GLU A 914 19.91 -0.95 61.19
N ARG A 915 19.66 0.33 60.87
CA ARG A 915 20.10 1.45 61.73
C ARG A 915 19.39 1.45 63.08
N GLU A 916 18.11 1.10 63.13
CA GLU A 916 17.37 0.96 64.39
C GLU A 916 17.82 -0.26 65.20
N HIS A 917 18.06 -1.41 64.55
CA HIS A 917 18.55 -2.62 65.21
C HIS A 917 19.94 -2.41 65.81
N VAL A 918 20.88 -1.82 65.06
CA VAL A 918 22.22 -1.49 65.58
C VAL A 918 22.14 -0.49 66.73
N ARG A 919 21.21 0.49 66.67
CA ARG A 919 20.98 1.43 67.80
C ARG A 919 20.41 0.73 69.04
N ARG A 920 19.45 -0.19 68.85
CA ARG A 920 18.85 -0.97 69.96
C ARG A 920 19.85 -1.92 70.59
N GLU A 921 20.58 -2.71 69.79
CA GLU A 921 21.61 -3.62 70.31
C GLU A 921 22.70 -2.88 71.07
N LYS A 922 23.09 -1.69 70.61
CA LYS A 922 24.08 -0.86 71.30
C LYS A 922 23.52 -0.32 72.63
N ALA A 923 22.29 0.16 72.66
CA ALA A 923 21.62 0.61 73.87
C ALA A 923 21.36 -0.52 74.88
N GLU A 924 21.01 -1.72 74.40
CA GLU A 924 20.83 -2.91 75.25
C GLU A 924 22.16 -3.39 75.84
N ARG A 925 23.26 -3.38 75.08
CA ARG A 925 24.60 -3.68 75.60
C ARG A 925 25.06 -2.66 76.65
N GLU A 926 24.82 -1.38 76.42
CA GLU A 926 25.16 -0.32 77.39
C GLU A 926 24.37 -0.50 78.70
N ARG A 927 23.06 -0.76 78.61
CA ARG A 927 22.23 -1.04 79.80
C ARG A 927 22.63 -2.33 80.53
N ALA A 928 22.95 -3.39 79.80
CA ALA A 928 23.44 -4.64 80.41
C ALA A 928 24.77 -4.44 81.14
N LEU A 929 25.68 -3.64 80.57
CA LEU A 929 26.94 -3.27 81.20
C LEU A 929 26.76 -2.41 82.45
N GLU A 930 25.79 -1.50 82.46
CA GLU A 930 25.48 -0.68 83.64
C GLU A 930 24.84 -1.52 84.76
N MET A 931 23.88 -2.39 84.45
CA MET A 931 23.29 -3.29 85.43
C MET A 931 24.32 -4.23 86.04
N GLU A 932 25.24 -4.74 85.22
CA GLU A 932 26.31 -5.62 85.71
C GLU A 932 27.29 -4.86 86.61
N ARG A 933 27.61 -3.60 86.32
CA ARG A 933 28.44 -2.75 87.20
C ARG A 933 27.76 -2.49 88.54
N SER A 934 26.45 -2.18 88.53
CA SER A 934 25.68 -1.98 89.77
C SER A 934 25.53 -3.27 90.58
N ARG A 935 25.42 -4.42 89.92
CA ARG A 935 25.42 -5.74 90.58
C ARG A 935 26.77 -6.01 91.24
N ILE A 936 27.86 -5.83 90.50
CA ILE A 936 29.22 -6.02 91.01
C ILE A 936 29.47 -5.13 92.22
N ALA A 937 29.07 -3.86 92.20
CA ALA A 937 29.26 -2.94 93.32
C ALA A 937 28.53 -3.39 94.60
N ARG A 938 27.32 -3.93 94.45
CA ARG A 938 26.53 -4.47 95.57
C ARG A 938 27.14 -5.75 96.14
N ASP A 939 27.51 -6.69 95.26
CA ASP A 939 28.19 -7.93 95.66
C ASP A 939 29.54 -7.61 96.35
N LEU A 940 30.25 -6.57 95.90
CA LEU A 940 31.50 -6.11 96.53
C LEU A 940 31.27 -5.58 97.96
N HIS A 941 30.18 -4.86 98.19
CA HIS A 941 29.83 -4.30 99.49
C HIS A 941 29.41 -5.38 100.49
N ASP A 942 28.58 -6.33 100.05
CA ASP A 942 27.97 -7.31 100.92
C ASP A 942 28.94 -8.45 101.29
N ASP A 943 29.71 -9.00 100.34
CA ASP A 943 30.58 -10.17 100.59
C ASP A 943 31.99 -9.78 101.07
N LEU A 944 32.65 -8.81 100.42
CA LEU A 944 34.01 -8.42 100.79
C LEU A 944 34.02 -7.49 102.01
N GLY A 945 33.03 -6.60 102.13
CA GLY A 945 32.89 -5.71 103.28
C GLY A 945 32.61 -6.46 104.58
N SER A 946 31.74 -7.47 104.53
CA SER A 946 31.45 -8.34 105.67
C SER A 946 32.66 -9.22 106.04
N SER A 947 33.29 -9.88 105.07
CA SER A 947 34.46 -10.74 105.28
C SER A 947 35.66 -9.99 105.88
N LEU A 948 35.93 -8.76 105.41
CA LEU A 948 37.00 -7.93 105.97
C LEU A 948 36.66 -7.41 107.37
N THR A 949 35.39 -7.12 107.63
CA THR A 949 34.91 -6.78 108.99
C THR A 949 35.05 -7.97 109.93
N GLU A 950 34.77 -9.19 109.45
CA GLU A 950 34.96 -10.44 110.21
C GLU A 950 36.44 -10.69 110.49
N ILE A 951 37.32 -10.54 109.51
CA ILE A 951 38.79 -10.61 109.70
C ILE A 951 39.25 -9.61 110.77
N ARG A 952 38.70 -8.39 110.75
CA ARG A 952 38.97 -7.37 111.79
C ARG A 952 38.51 -7.83 113.17
N VAL A 953 37.30 -8.38 113.28
CA VAL A 953 36.75 -8.89 114.55
C VAL A 953 37.55 -10.09 115.06
N MET A 954 37.94 -11.04 114.20
CA MET A 954 38.79 -12.17 114.57
C MET A 954 40.18 -11.71 115.02
N ALA A 955 40.80 -10.77 114.31
CA ALA A 955 42.10 -10.22 114.69
C ALA A 955 42.05 -9.45 116.02
N SER A 956 40.98 -8.66 116.25
CA SER A 956 40.78 -7.93 117.51
C SER A 956 40.36 -8.82 118.68
N THR A 957 39.72 -9.97 118.41
CA THR A 957 39.47 -11.01 119.41
C THR A 957 40.76 -11.76 119.78
N GLY A 958 41.63 -12.03 118.80
CA GLY A 958 42.99 -12.55 119.04
C GLY A 958 43.86 -11.64 119.90
N LEU A 959 43.69 -10.31 119.77
CA LEU A 959 44.35 -9.30 120.62
C LEU A 959 43.82 -9.26 122.07
N ARG A 960 42.66 -9.87 122.36
CA ARG A 960 42.04 -9.92 123.71
C ARG A 960 42.31 -11.20 124.49
N SER A 961 42.94 -12.21 123.87
CA SER A 961 43.25 -13.47 124.53
C SER A 961 44.42 -13.32 125.51
N ARG A 962 44.23 -13.77 126.77
CA ARG A 962 45.20 -13.61 127.88
C ARG A 962 46.42 -14.56 127.84
N GLU A 963 46.53 -15.41 126.82
CA GLU A 963 47.67 -16.32 126.61
C GLU A 963 48.20 -16.24 125.16
N ALA A 964 48.46 -15.03 124.66
CA ALA A 964 49.04 -14.84 123.33
C ALA A 964 50.58 -14.82 123.40
N ASP A 965 51.20 -15.76 122.68
CA ASP A 965 52.64 -15.86 122.40
C ASP A 965 53.21 -14.50 121.95
N ALA A 966 54.39 -14.11 122.46
CA ALA A 966 54.98 -12.77 122.22
C ALA A 966 55.25 -12.46 120.73
N ARG A 967 55.21 -13.48 119.86
CA ARG A 967 55.31 -13.35 118.40
C ARG A 967 53.97 -13.10 117.69
N ALA A 968 52.83 -13.48 118.28
CA ALA A 968 51.52 -13.40 117.63
C ALA A 968 50.88 -12.00 117.70
N PHE A 969 51.19 -11.23 118.76
CA PHE A 969 50.67 -9.87 118.97
C PHE A 969 50.94 -8.88 117.81
N PRO A 970 52.18 -8.73 117.29
CA PRO A 970 52.44 -7.86 116.14
C PRO A 970 51.77 -8.35 114.86
N LEU A 971 51.59 -9.67 114.68
CA LEU A 971 50.87 -10.24 113.54
C LEU A 971 49.38 -9.90 113.57
N PHE A 972 48.70 -10.06 114.71
CA PHE A 972 47.29 -9.68 114.83
C PHE A 972 47.07 -8.17 114.73
N THR A 973 48.00 -7.37 115.24
CA THR A 973 47.98 -5.90 115.07
C THR A 973 48.14 -5.52 113.60
N ALA A 974 49.06 -6.17 112.88
CA ALA A 974 49.25 -5.95 111.45
C ALA A 974 48.04 -6.42 110.60
N ILE A 975 47.39 -7.52 110.97
CA ILE A 975 46.17 -8.02 110.31
C ILE A 975 45.00 -7.07 110.54
N ALA A 976 44.76 -6.64 111.79
CA ALA A 976 43.72 -5.67 112.13
C ALA A 976 43.94 -4.33 111.42
N GLY A 977 45.19 -3.85 111.38
CA GLY A 977 45.57 -2.62 110.66
C GLY A 977 45.40 -2.74 109.14
N LYS A 978 45.82 -3.85 108.53
CA LYS A 978 45.63 -4.09 107.09
C LYS A 978 44.16 -4.27 106.71
N ALA A 979 43.36 -4.94 107.55
CA ALA A 979 41.92 -5.08 107.36
C ALA A 979 41.21 -3.73 107.45
N HIS A 980 41.61 -2.87 108.40
CA HIS A 980 41.06 -1.51 108.49
C HIS A 980 41.32 -0.68 107.22
N SER A 981 42.56 -0.69 106.71
CA SER A 981 42.90 0.01 105.47
C SER A 981 42.18 -0.53 104.24
N LEU A 982 41.88 -1.83 104.19
CA LEU A 982 41.12 -2.45 103.09
C LEU A 982 39.64 -2.10 103.15
N VAL A 983 39.03 -2.03 104.34
CA VAL A 983 37.64 -1.56 104.50
C VAL A 983 37.52 -0.09 104.07
N SER A 984 38.40 0.80 104.54
CA SER A 984 38.39 2.19 104.11
C SER A 984 38.64 2.37 102.60
N ALA A 985 39.45 1.50 101.99
CA ALA A 985 39.65 1.51 100.54
C ALA A 985 38.40 1.02 99.79
N LEU A 986 37.68 0.03 100.34
CA LEU A 986 36.44 -0.50 99.80
C LEU A 986 35.32 0.55 99.83
N ASP A 987 35.15 1.27 100.93
CA ASP A 987 34.12 2.33 101.07
C ASP A 987 34.27 3.42 100.00
N VAL A 988 35.51 3.82 99.70
CA VAL A 988 35.82 4.80 98.64
C VAL A 988 35.51 4.25 97.25
N ILE A 989 35.72 2.95 97.01
CA ILE A 989 35.44 2.29 95.73
C ILE A 989 33.92 2.13 95.54
N VAL A 990 33.20 1.70 96.57
CA VAL A 990 31.73 1.56 96.56
C VAL A 990 31.08 2.92 96.29
N TRP A 991 31.49 3.98 97.00
CA TRP A 991 30.97 5.33 96.76
C TRP A 991 31.28 5.85 95.34
N ALA A 992 32.49 5.59 94.82
CA ALA A 992 32.86 6.01 93.47
C ALA A 992 32.07 5.28 92.36
N VAL A 993 31.56 4.08 92.63
CA VAL A 993 30.80 3.26 91.66
C VAL A 993 29.27 3.40 91.84
N ASP A 994 28.80 3.92 92.98
CA ASP A 994 27.38 4.16 93.24
C ASP A 994 26.78 5.17 92.24
N PRO A 995 25.79 4.76 91.41
CA PRO A 995 25.10 5.64 90.47
C PRO A 995 24.28 6.76 91.15
N GLU A 996 23.80 6.55 92.38
CA GLU A 996 22.92 7.52 93.05
C GLU A 996 23.70 8.70 93.67
N ALA A 997 25.00 8.50 93.95
CA ALA A 997 25.88 9.54 94.49
C ALA A 997 26.58 10.40 93.41
N ASN A 998 26.06 10.41 92.18
CA ASN A 998 26.71 11.01 91.00
C ASN A 998 26.56 12.54 90.89
N SER A 999 25.93 13.22 91.84
CA SER A 999 25.75 14.68 91.78
C SER A 999 27.00 15.45 92.23
N LEU A 1000 27.15 16.69 91.77
CA LEU A 1000 28.19 17.60 92.29
C LEU A 1000 27.99 17.92 93.78
N GLN A 1001 26.75 17.92 94.26
CA GLN A 1001 26.41 18.15 95.66
C GLN A 1001 26.94 17.01 96.55
N SER A 1002 26.66 15.75 96.19
CA SER A 1002 27.13 14.58 96.94
C SER A 1002 28.66 14.45 96.96
N LEU A 1003 29.35 14.95 95.92
CA LEU A 1003 30.82 15.08 95.92
C LEU A 1003 31.31 16.12 96.93
N ALA A 1004 30.70 17.30 96.95
CA ALA A 1004 31.07 18.36 97.88
C ALA A 1004 30.82 17.94 99.35
N ASP A 1005 29.69 17.29 99.62
CA ASP A 1005 29.32 16.80 100.95
C ASP A 1005 30.32 15.75 101.45
N TYR A 1006 30.70 14.80 100.60
CA TYR A 1006 31.67 13.76 100.94
C TYR A 1006 33.08 14.32 101.22
N LEU A 1007 33.58 15.20 100.36
CA LEU A 1007 34.90 15.83 100.54
C LEU A 1007 34.96 16.68 101.80
N SER A 1008 33.90 17.43 102.09
CA SER A 1008 33.82 18.30 103.26
C SER A 1008 33.77 17.49 104.56
N SER A 1009 32.97 16.43 104.58
CA SER A 1009 32.88 15.52 105.73
C SER A 1009 34.22 14.85 106.01
N TYR A 1010 34.88 14.33 104.97
CA TYR A 1010 36.21 13.73 105.11
C TYR A 1010 37.25 14.73 105.61
N ALA A 1011 37.27 15.95 105.07
CA ALA A 1011 38.21 16.99 105.47
C ALA A 1011 38.00 17.41 106.93
N ALA A 1012 36.75 17.55 107.36
CA ALA A 1012 36.40 17.89 108.74
C ALA A 1012 36.88 16.82 109.73
N ASP A 1013 36.59 15.54 109.43
CA ASP A 1013 36.98 14.41 110.29
C ASP A 1013 38.50 14.24 110.36
N TYR A 1014 39.17 14.33 109.20
CA TYR A 1014 40.61 14.10 109.10
C TYR A 1014 41.43 15.22 109.76
N LEU A 1015 41.07 16.49 109.53
CA LEU A 1015 41.75 17.63 110.16
C LEU A 1015 41.39 17.77 111.64
N GLY A 1016 40.15 17.45 112.03
CA GLY A 1016 39.72 17.45 113.43
C GLY A 1016 40.51 16.47 114.29
N THR A 1017 40.84 15.29 113.75
CA THR A 1017 41.71 14.31 114.43
C THR A 1017 43.13 14.85 114.67
N ALA A 1018 43.60 15.76 113.82
CA ALA A 1018 44.90 16.44 113.95
C ALA A 1018 44.83 17.75 114.75
N ASN A 1019 43.66 18.10 115.30
CA ASN A 1019 43.42 19.33 116.06
C ASN A 1019 43.66 20.63 115.26
N ILE A 1020 43.42 20.59 113.94
CA ILE A 1020 43.52 21.73 113.02
C ILE A 1020 42.10 22.23 112.72
N ALA A 1021 41.84 23.53 112.92
CA ALA A 1021 40.53 24.10 112.60
C ALA A 1021 40.32 24.15 111.09
N CYS A 1022 39.17 23.69 110.59
CA CYS A 1022 38.82 23.77 109.17
C CYS A 1022 37.64 24.71 108.93
N ARG A 1023 37.83 25.73 108.10
CA ARG A 1023 36.79 26.70 107.71
C ARG A 1023 36.32 26.41 106.28
N PHE A 1024 35.08 25.96 106.15
CA PHE A 1024 34.47 25.68 104.86
C PHE A 1024 33.81 26.92 104.26
N LYS A 1025 34.14 27.25 103.00
CA LYS A 1025 33.41 28.25 102.18
C LYS A 1025 32.84 27.55 100.95
N ILE A 1026 31.65 26.97 101.11
CA ILE A 1026 30.94 26.22 100.07
C ILE A 1026 29.55 26.85 99.88
N PRO A 1027 29.12 27.14 98.64
CA PRO A 1027 27.76 27.63 98.36
C PRO A 1027 26.68 26.66 98.88
N VAL A 1028 25.57 27.21 99.37
CA VAL A 1028 24.42 26.44 99.90
C VAL A 1028 23.77 25.55 98.83
N SER A 1029 23.91 25.90 97.55
CA SER A 1029 23.43 25.10 96.43
C SER A 1029 24.46 25.11 95.30
N LEU A 1030 24.87 23.92 94.86
CA LEU A 1030 25.70 23.73 93.68
C LEU A 1030 24.84 23.39 92.44
N PRO A 1031 25.34 23.62 91.21
CA PRO A 1031 24.62 23.24 89.99
C PRO A 1031 24.29 21.74 89.96
N ALA A 1032 23.12 21.38 89.39
CA ALA A 1032 22.68 20.00 89.20
C ALA A 1032 23.48 19.30 88.08
N THR A 1033 24.79 19.19 88.27
CA THR A 1033 25.72 18.56 87.33
C THR A 1033 26.10 17.17 87.82
N THR A 1034 26.04 16.18 86.93
CA THR A 1034 26.50 14.82 87.24
C THR A 1034 28.02 14.70 87.05
N VAL A 1035 28.70 14.16 88.07
CA VAL A 1035 30.13 13.85 88.10
C VAL A 1035 30.30 12.34 88.00
N ASN A 1036 31.00 11.86 86.96
CA ASN A 1036 31.22 10.43 86.77
C ASN A 1036 32.11 9.83 87.89
N GLY A 1037 31.98 8.52 88.10
CA GLY A 1037 32.68 7.80 89.19
C GLY A 1037 34.20 7.91 89.18
N ARG A 1038 34.82 7.93 87.99
CA ARG A 1038 36.29 8.10 87.87
C ARG A 1038 36.73 9.48 88.34
N MET A 1039 35.99 10.50 87.94
CA MET A 1039 36.26 11.89 88.30
C MET A 1039 36.09 12.13 89.81
N ARG A 1040 35.07 11.53 90.42
CA ARG A 1040 34.87 11.54 91.88
C ARG A 1040 36.04 10.90 92.63
N HIS A 1041 36.50 9.73 92.19
CA HIS A 1041 37.58 8.98 92.84
C HIS A 1041 38.92 9.72 92.78
N ASP A 1042 39.32 10.18 91.59
CA ASP A 1042 40.61 10.86 91.40
C ASP A 1042 40.65 12.23 92.10
N LEU A 1043 39.51 12.93 92.20
CA LEU A 1043 39.43 14.18 92.96
C LEU A 1043 39.55 13.94 94.47
N PHE A 1044 38.90 12.90 95.00
CA PHE A 1044 39.05 12.51 96.41
C PHE A 1044 40.51 12.20 96.75
N LEU A 1045 41.22 11.44 95.92
CA LEU A 1045 42.63 11.14 96.14
C LEU A 1045 43.51 12.40 96.11
N ALA A 1046 43.22 13.36 95.22
CA ALA A 1046 43.94 14.62 95.18
C ALA A 1046 43.75 15.44 96.46
N VAL A 1047 42.50 15.59 96.93
CA VAL A 1047 42.19 16.29 98.18
C VAL A 1047 42.80 15.58 99.39
N LYS A 1048 42.70 14.25 99.44
CA LYS A 1048 43.29 13.44 100.53
C LYS A 1048 44.80 13.65 100.63
N GLU A 1049 45.50 13.63 99.50
CA GLU A 1049 46.95 13.86 99.46
C GLU A 1049 47.29 15.28 99.93
N THR A 1050 46.53 16.28 99.50
CA THR A 1050 46.71 17.67 99.96
C THR A 1050 46.54 17.80 101.47
N LEU A 1051 45.47 17.23 102.03
CA LEU A 1051 45.22 17.26 103.47
C LEU A 1051 46.28 16.47 104.26
N HIS A 1052 46.75 15.35 103.71
CA HIS A 1052 47.83 14.58 104.32
C HIS A 1052 49.12 15.40 104.41
N ASN A 1053 49.49 16.10 103.33
CA ASN A 1053 50.65 16.98 103.30
C ASN A 1053 50.54 18.12 104.33
N ILE A 1054 49.35 18.70 104.49
CA ILE A 1054 49.09 19.72 105.51
C ILE A 1054 49.34 19.15 106.91
N VAL A 1055 48.71 18.04 107.26
CA VAL A 1055 48.83 17.45 108.62
C VAL A 1055 50.26 17.02 108.95
N GLN A 1056 50.99 16.46 107.98
CA GLN A 1056 52.35 15.95 108.21
C GLN A 1056 53.43 17.03 108.21
N HIS A 1057 53.27 18.10 107.42
CA HIS A 1057 54.39 19.00 107.10
C HIS A 1057 54.14 20.49 107.37
N SER A 1058 52.88 20.95 107.45
CA SER A 1058 52.61 22.40 107.50
C SER A 1058 52.72 23.02 108.90
N HIS A 1059 52.50 22.24 109.97
CA HIS A 1059 52.23 22.75 111.33
C HIS A 1059 51.11 23.81 111.38
N ALA A 1060 50.18 23.77 110.43
CA ALA A 1060 49.05 24.69 110.38
C ALA A 1060 48.11 24.53 111.58
N THR A 1061 47.52 25.64 111.99
CA THR A 1061 46.48 25.69 113.03
C THR A 1061 45.08 25.87 112.44
N GLU A 1062 45.00 26.44 111.23
CA GLU A 1062 43.75 26.65 110.49
C GLU A 1062 43.95 26.33 109.00
N VAL A 1063 42.94 25.69 108.41
CA VAL A 1063 42.83 25.42 106.97
C VAL A 1063 41.52 25.98 106.46
N GLU A 1064 41.57 26.78 105.40
CA GLU A 1064 40.38 27.18 104.65
C GLU A 1064 40.15 26.22 103.47
N PHE A 1065 38.94 25.66 103.38
CA PHE A 1065 38.51 24.81 102.27
C PHE A 1065 37.42 25.52 101.47
N HIS A 1066 37.76 25.95 100.26
CA HIS A 1066 36.84 26.65 99.37
C HIS A 1066 36.45 25.74 98.22
N LEU A 1067 35.16 25.63 97.95
CA LEU A 1067 34.65 24.97 96.77
C LEU A 1067 33.66 25.89 96.09
N ARG A 1068 33.92 26.24 94.83
CA ARG A 1068 33.04 27.09 94.04
C ARG A 1068 32.95 26.62 92.61
N THR A 1069 31.87 27.01 91.95
CA THR A 1069 31.66 26.74 90.53
C THR A 1069 31.53 28.07 89.79
N VAL A 1070 32.38 28.29 88.79
CA VAL A 1070 32.32 29.47 87.92
C VAL A 1070 32.02 29.00 86.50
N LYS A 1071 30.78 29.21 86.04
CA LYS A 1071 30.25 28.62 84.79
C LYS A 1071 30.32 27.08 84.83
N GLN A 1072 31.21 26.49 84.03
CA GLN A 1072 31.45 25.04 83.97
C GLN A 1072 32.77 24.65 84.61
N LEU A 1073 33.47 25.56 85.30
CA LEU A 1073 34.73 25.25 85.97
C LEU A 1073 34.47 25.04 87.47
N LEU A 1074 34.79 23.85 87.97
CA LEU A 1074 34.89 23.55 89.39
C LEU A 1074 36.26 24.02 89.89
N GLU A 1075 36.25 24.86 90.92
CA GLU A 1075 37.46 25.32 91.60
C GLU A 1075 37.41 24.89 93.06
N ILE A 1076 38.46 24.19 93.51
CA ILE A 1076 38.67 23.81 94.90
C ILE A 1076 39.99 24.42 95.36
N ASP A 1077 39.94 25.32 96.33
CA ASP A 1077 41.12 25.92 96.93
C ASP A 1077 41.26 25.42 98.38
N ILE A 1078 42.41 24.83 98.70
CA ILE A 1078 42.77 24.40 100.06
C ILE A 1078 43.95 25.24 100.51
N VAL A 1079 43.74 26.05 101.55
CA VAL A 1079 44.70 27.05 102.04
C VAL A 1079 45.04 26.75 103.49
N ASP A 1080 46.30 26.51 103.81
CA ASP A 1080 46.77 26.38 105.19
C ASP A 1080 47.54 27.62 105.65
N ASN A 1081 47.57 27.85 106.96
CA ASN A 1081 48.33 28.92 107.59
C ASN A 1081 49.69 28.48 108.17
N GLY A 1082 50.24 27.38 107.66
CA GLY A 1082 51.45 26.74 108.17
C GLY A 1082 52.76 27.46 107.81
N LEU A 1083 53.88 26.75 108.00
CA LEU A 1083 55.23 27.30 107.81
C LEU A 1083 55.59 27.59 106.34
N GLY A 1084 54.85 27.05 105.37
CA GLY A 1084 55.23 27.11 103.96
C GLY A 1084 56.62 26.51 103.66
N PHE A 1085 56.97 26.44 102.40
CA PHE A 1085 58.23 25.88 101.91
C PHE A 1085 58.64 26.45 100.55
N ASP A 1086 59.91 26.30 100.20
CA ASP A 1086 60.43 26.62 98.87
C ASP A 1086 59.98 25.56 97.85
N LEU A 1087 59.18 26.00 96.87
CA LEU A 1087 58.51 25.15 95.90
C LEU A 1087 59.50 24.45 94.96
N GLU A 1088 60.57 25.13 94.53
CA GLU A 1088 61.53 24.57 93.57
C GLU A 1088 62.35 23.44 94.21
N ALA A 1089 62.76 23.61 95.48
CA ALA A 1089 63.52 22.60 96.20
C ALA A 1089 62.66 21.38 96.61
N ALA A 1090 61.36 21.57 96.88
CA ALA A 1090 60.48 20.51 97.38
C ALA A 1090 59.96 19.56 96.28
N ILE A 1091 59.86 20.02 95.03
CA ILE A 1091 59.41 19.18 93.90
C ILE A 1091 60.47 18.12 93.53
N GLU A 1092 61.76 18.37 93.79
CA GLU A 1092 62.85 17.42 93.48
C GLU A 1092 63.01 16.29 94.51
N GLN A 1093 62.57 16.46 95.76
CA GLN A 1093 62.81 15.50 96.85
C GLN A 1093 61.59 14.66 97.29
N GLY A 1094 60.37 14.95 96.81
CA GLY A 1094 59.15 14.28 97.28
C GLY A 1094 58.24 13.72 96.16
N HIS A 1095 57.77 12.48 96.31
CA HIS A 1095 56.85 11.85 95.35
C HIS A 1095 55.38 12.33 95.45
N GLY A 1096 54.94 12.86 96.60
CA GLY A 1096 53.53 13.21 96.85
C GLY A 1096 53.02 14.41 96.04
N LEU A 1097 53.81 15.49 95.96
CA LEU A 1097 53.42 16.75 95.29
C LEU A 1097 53.39 16.64 93.76
N LYS A 1098 54.19 15.74 93.17
CA LYS A 1098 54.21 15.48 91.72
C LYS A 1098 52.96 14.72 91.23
N ASN A 1099 52.38 13.89 92.08
CA ASN A 1099 51.25 13.04 91.72
C ASN A 1099 49.93 13.81 91.55
N ILE A 1100 49.78 14.96 92.22
CA ILE A 1100 48.53 15.74 92.20
C ILE A 1100 48.28 16.35 90.79
N PRO A 1101 49.23 17.09 90.16
CA PRO A 1101 49.05 17.58 88.79
C PRO A 1101 48.89 16.47 87.74
N GLU A 1102 49.66 15.38 87.82
CA GLU A 1102 49.58 14.25 86.87
C GLU A 1102 48.23 13.52 86.94
N ARG A 1103 47.59 13.46 88.11
CA ARG A 1103 46.27 12.86 88.29
C ARG A 1103 45.17 13.77 87.74
N LEU A 1104 45.25 15.07 87.98
CA LEU A 1104 44.26 16.03 87.49
C LEU A 1104 44.34 16.24 85.98
N ALA A 1105 45.55 16.21 85.40
CA ALA A 1105 45.75 16.28 83.94
C ALA A 1105 45.06 15.14 83.19
N ARG A 1106 44.99 13.93 83.77
CA ARG A 1106 44.27 12.78 83.20
C ARG A 1106 42.76 12.99 83.09
N MET A 1107 42.21 13.97 83.81
CA MET A 1107 40.80 14.36 83.76
C MET A 1107 40.59 15.69 83.01
N GLY A 1108 41.63 16.23 82.37
CA GLY A 1108 41.56 17.55 81.71
C GLY A 1108 41.53 18.73 82.68
N GLY A 1109 41.89 18.51 83.95
CA GLY A 1109 42.02 19.56 84.98
C GLY A 1109 43.46 19.97 85.23
N SER A 1110 43.65 21.00 86.04
CA SER A 1110 44.95 21.49 86.48
C SER A 1110 44.98 21.69 87.99
N ALA A 1111 46.17 21.54 88.58
CA ALA A 1111 46.46 21.99 89.94
C ALA A 1111 47.56 23.03 89.92
N GLN A 1112 47.39 24.08 90.70
CA GLN A 1112 48.40 25.10 90.94
C GLN A 1112 48.74 25.10 92.43
N LEU A 1113 50.00 24.90 92.74
CA LEU A 1113 50.53 24.92 94.10
C LEU A 1113 51.30 26.22 94.30
N THR A 1114 50.94 27.00 95.30
CA THR A 1114 51.64 28.23 95.67
C THR A 1114 52.00 28.15 97.14
N SER A 1115 53.29 28.30 97.46
CA SER A 1115 53.80 28.23 98.83
C SER A 1115 54.82 29.34 99.04
N LEU A 1116 54.77 29.97 100.21
CA LEU A 1116 55.71 31.01 100.63
C LEU A 1116 56.18 30.69 102.04
N THR A 1117 57.48 30.59 102.24
CA THR A 1117 58.08 30.34 103.56
C THR A 1117 57.59 31.40 104.58
N GLY A 1118 57.00 30.92 105.66
CA GLY A 1118 56.39 31.69 106.74
C GLY A 1118 54.94 32.15 106.51
N ARG A 1119 54.30 31.80 105.38
CA ARG A 1119 52.95 32.30 105.01
C ARG A 1119 51.96 31.22 104.58
N GLY A 1120 52.24 29.94 104.83
CA GLY A 1120 51.37 28.82 104.50
C GLY A 1120 51.45 28.38 103.03
N THR A 1121 50.60 27.40 102.68
CA THR A 1121 50.51 26.83 101.32
C THR A 1121 49.07 26.89 100.80
N THR A 1122 48.93 27.10 99.49
CA THR A 1122 47.65 27.09 98.77
C THR A 1122 47.70 26.09 97.63
N VAL A 1123 46.73 25.17 97.61
CA VAL A 1123 46.51 24.22 96.50
C VAL A 1123 45.21 24.57 95.81
N SER A 1124 45.30 25.04 94.57
CA SER A 1124 44.15 25.39 93.72
C SER A 1124 43.93 24.33 92.65
N ILE A 1125 42.83 23.61 92.74
CA ILE A 1125 42.41 22.58 91.78
C ILE A 1125 41.33 23.17 90.86
N ARG A 1126 41.52 23.09 89.54
CA ARG A 1126 40.56 23.56 88.53
C ARG A 1126 40.20 22.45 87.57
N LEU A 1127 38.92 22.19 87.40
CA LEU A 1127 38.42 21.09 86.57
C LEU A 1127 37.19 21.52 85.77
N LEU A 1128 37.16 21.17 84.48
CA LEU A 1128 35.99 21.42 83.63
C LEU A 1128 34.91 20.37 83.92
N LEU A 1129 33.75 20.84 84.39
CA LEU A 1129 32.56 20.03 84.58
C LEU A 1129 31.88 19.77 83.22
N PRO A 1130 31.31 18.56 83.01
CA PRO A 1130 30.47 18.30 81.85
C PRO A 1130 29.26 19.23 81.86
N ALA A 1131 28.83 19.70 80.68
CA ALA A 1131 27.71 20.62 80.54
C ALA A 1131 26.47 20.06 81.25
N ALA A 1132 25.76 20.93 81.99
CA ALA A 1132 24.51 20.56 82.65
C ALA A 1132 23.54 20.01 81.59
N THR A 1133 23.09 18.78 81.76
CA THR A 1133 21.96 18.21 81.04
C THR A 1133 20.71 18.98 81.47
N GLU A 1134 20.06 19.68 80.53
CA GLU A 1134 18.68 20.16 80.72
C GLU A 1134 17.71 19.00 80.96
#